data_AF-A0A8T3PFF3-F1
#
_entry.id   AF-A0A8T3PFF3-F1
#
_cell.length_a   1.000
_cell.length_b   1.000
_cell.length_c   1.000
_cell.angle_alpha   90.00
_cell.angle_beta   90.00
_cell.angle_gamma   90.00
#
_symmetry.space_group_name_H-M   'P 1'
#
loop_
_entity.id
_entity.type
_entity.pdbx_description
1 polymer ?
#
loop_
_entity_poly.entity_id
_entity_poly.type
_entity_poly.pdbx_seq_one_letter_code
_entity_poly.pdbx_strand_id
1 'polypeptide(L)'
;SALRATIPERWIHDPRILGGPGAPIARDVWRVDVSGSARDGQRVGRMVLVDASTGAIAASIGLVHEALERRVCDFRNVRREDFRCTSPFTRVEGQGPRGLREVDAAYRAMGDTYRFFLDRFGRDSTDGAGKPLVATVRYCRLDWCPMQNAFWDWEFRQASFGDGWASADDLVGHEYTHGYTEFGAGFFFWFQSGALDEVFSDFFGELVDITNGRGTDTSSTRWLIGEDLRFSGAIRDMQHPPNFDDPDRVRSPLYATGTYDSGRVHANSGIGNKAAYLLTDGGTFNGYTVTALGISKAAAIFFDALMNQLTSASDYNDLFDALQQACIDQHGSFGLDWADCKEVRDAVLATEMHLTPNAPLPRAAPVCDAGEYADDVFSDDLEDPAAGRWEAYAINGTKSTWYYPQNTSPHTDFNATWASSGERNFFGDDPKVVTDAAIAMTSSVDVPAGGAYLRFQHGYSFDRNATRRFDGGVVEISTDGGYSWSDLGGRFTSGGYTGTIASGTGNRLAGRRAFTGESWGYGASRVDLADFGGGSVWIRFRTGTDSSISAYGWFVDDVRIYRCRADSDAPAGDVVIDGGAETTPTATVLLSFTASDATTNVARMRVSNSPTTVDGLIYKALELPFRDSMGGWSLNASVYGGDGATGTKRVYVQFRDRAGNWSDVISDSIELTGG
;
A
#
# COMPACT_ATOMS: atom_id res chain seq x y z
N SER A 1 5.92 0.50 -45.66
CA SER A 1 4.88 0.96 -44.74
C SER A 1 4.97 2.48 -44.60
N ALA A 2 3.86 3.18 -44.40
CA ALA A 2 3.85 4.65 -44.35
C ALA A 2 3.11 5.11 -43.10
N LEU A 3 3.77 5.93 -42.27
CA LEU A 3 3.14 6.66 -41.18
C LEU A 3 2.23 7.74 -41.77
N ARG A 4 1.08 7.95 -41.16
CA ARG A 4 0.10 8.99 -41.47
C ARG A 4 -0.11 9.82 -40.21
N ALA A 5 -0.09 11.13 -40.35
CA ALA A 5 -0.44 12.06 -39.30
C ALA A 5 -1.81 12.68 -39.60
N THR A 6 -2.64 12.90 -38.58
CA THR A 6 -3.86 13.70 -38.72
C THR A 6 -3.51 15.18 -38.92
N ILE A 7 -4.50 15.97 -39.36
CA ILE A 7 -4.38 17.42 -39.38
C ILE A 7 -4.23 17.89 -37.93
N PRO A 8 -3.22 18.72 -37.60
CA PRO A 8 -3.03 19.19 -36.23
C PRO A 8 -4.23 19.95 -35.69
N GLU A 9 -4.70 19.58 -34.50
CA GLU A 9 -5.80 20.24 -33.79
C GLU A 9 -5.26 21.00 -32.58
N ARG A 10 -5.82 22.18 -32.28
CA ARG A 10 -5.37 22.98 -31.14
C ARG A 10 -6.02 22.49 -29.85
N TRP A 11 -5.21 22.15 -28.86
CA TRP A 11 -5.61 21.60 -27.57
C TRP A 11 -4.90 22.34 -26.44
N ILE A 12 -5.41 22.17 -25.22
CA ILE A 12 -4.71 22.55 -23.99
C ILE A 12 -4.22 21.26 -23.35
N HIS A 13 -2.91 21.16 -23.12
CA HIS A 13 -2.31 20.05 -22.37
C HIS A 13 -1.95 20.53 -20.99
N ASP A 14 -2.52 19.87 -19.98
CA ASP A 14 -2.11 19.99 -18.60
C ASP A 14 -1.48 18.66 -18.16
N PRO A 15 -0.16 18.63 -17.88
CA PRO A 15 0.52 17.42 -17.44
C PRO A 15 -0.11 16.80 -16.18
N ARG A 16 -0.87 17.57 -15.40
CA ARG A 16 -1.58 17.12 -14.18
C ARG A 16 -2.75 16.18 -14.45
N ILE A 17 -3.31 16.17 -15.65
CA ILE A 17 -4.50 15.36 -15.98
C ILE A 17 -4.11 13.94 -16.45
N LEU A 18 -2.94 13.79 -17.08
CA LEU A 18 -2.52 12.55 -17.74
C LEU A 18 -1.21 11.97 -17.17
N GLY A 19 -0.68 12.52 -16.07
CA GLY A 19 0.49 11.95 -15.36
C GLY A 19 1.81 11.98 -16.14
N GLY A 20 2.08 13.05 -16.92
CA GLY A 20 3.27 13.13 -17.78
C GLY A 20 4.45 13.95 -17.20
N PRO A 21 5.71 13.68 -17.60
CA PRO A 21 6.86 14.48 -17.17
C PRO A 21 6.84 15.91 -17.75
N GLY A 22 7.06 16.93 -16.93
CA GLY A 22 7.14 18.34 -17.36
C GLY A 22 6.69 19.34 -16.29
N ALA A 23 6.86 20.64 -16.55
CA ALA A 23 6.37 21.68 -15.63
C ALA A 23 4.81 21.69 -15.63
N PRO A 24 4.15 21.71 -14.46
CA PRO A 24 2.71 21.48 -14.29
C PRO A 24 1.89 22.74 -14.63
N ILE A 25 2.13 23.31 -15.80
CA ILE A 25 1.47 24.50 -16.30
C ILE A 25 0.72 24.05 -17.55
N ALA A 26 -0.57 24.38 -17.63
CA ALA A 26 -1.35 24.16 -18.84
C ALA A 26 -0.74 24.92 -20.01
N ARG A 27 -0.52 24.24 -21.14
CA ARG A 27 0.08 24.83 -22.35
C ARG A 27 -0.81 24.60 -23.55
N ASP A 28 -0.83 25.58 -24.43
CA ASP A 28 -1.37 25.42 -25.77
C ASP A 28 -0.48 24.44 -26.55
N VAL A 29 -1.10 23.40 -27.08
CA VAL A 29 -0.44 22.37 -27.89
C VAL A 29 -1.21 22.12 -29.19
N TRP A 30 -0.49 21.61 -30.18
CA TRP A 30 -1.05 20.94 -31.35
C TRP A 30 -1.10 19.45 -31.07
N ARG A 31 -2.30 18.88 -31.07
CA ARG A 31 -2.52 17.44 -31.05
C ARG A 31 -2.41 16.90 -32.47
N VAL A 32 -1.55 15.91 -32.65
CA VAL A 32 -1.37 15.17 -33.90
C VAL A 32 -1.40 13.68 -33.61
N ASP A 33 -2.33 12.96 -34.23
CA ASP A 33 -2.38 11.52 -34.13
C ASP A 33 -1.58 10.91 -35.29
N VAL A 34 -0.53 10.16 -34.95
CA VAL A 34 0.35 9.45 -35.88
C VAL A 34 -0.02 7.97 -35.88
N SER A 35 -0.45 7.46 -37.02
CA SER A 35 -0.84 6.06 -37.20
C SER A 35 -0.09 5.39 -38.37
N GLY A 36 0.10 4.08 -38.32
CA GLY A 36 0.70 3.31 -39.43
C GLY A 36 1.25 1.96 -39.00
N SER A 37 2.19 1.45 -39.79
CA SER A 37 2.94 0.23 -39.45
C SER A 37 4.43 0.47 -39.66
N ALA A 38 5.28 0.00 -38.76
CA ALA A 38 6.73 0.04 -38.94
C ALA A 38 7.19 -1.05 -39.94
N ARG A 39 8.47 -1.03 -40.34
CA ARG A 39 9.01 -1.95 -41.36
C ARG A 39 9.11 -3.41 -40.87
N ASP A 40 9.03 -3.62 -39.57
CA ASP A 40 9.04 -4.90 -38.86
C ASP A 40 7.64 -5.42 -38.52
N GLY A 41 6.57 -4.71 -38.92
CA GLY A 41 5.19 -5.11 -38.69
C GLY A 41 4.55 -4.53 -37.43
N GLN A 42 5.25 -3.75 -36.60
CA GLN A 42 4.65 -3.07 -35.44
C GLN A 42 3.55 -2.09 -35.88
N ARG A 43 2.40 -2.11 -35.21
CA ARG A 43 1.38 -1.06 -35.35
C ARG A 43 1.87 0.20 -34.65
N VAL A 44 1.82 1.32 -35.35
CA VAL A 44 2.10 2.64 -34.78
C VAL A 44 0.77 3.35 -34.62
N GLY A 45 0.48 3.77 -33.41
CA GLY A 45 -0.59 4.70 -33.06
C GLY A 45 -0.04 5.56 -31.93
N ARG A 46 0.05 6.88 -32.10
CA ARG A 46 0.51 7.81 -31.07
C ARG A 46 -0.24 9.13 -31.17
N MET A 47 -0.60 9.71 -30.04
CA MET A 47 -1.01 11.10 -29.92
C MET A 47 0.22 11.90 -29.53
N VAL A 48 0.67 12.78 -30.41
CA VAL A 48 1.80 13.67 -30.18
C VAL A 48 1.25 15.06 -29.90
N LEU A 49 1.58 15.60 -28.73
CA LEU A 49 1.28 16.97 -28.34
C LEU A 49 2.52 17.81 -28.59
N VAL A 50 2.43 18.78 -29.48
CA VAL A 50 3.53 19.69 -29.83
C VAL A 50 3.23 21.06 -29.25
N ASP A 51 4.10 21.58 -28.40
CA ASP A 51 3.97 22.92 -27.82
C ASP A 51 3.78 23.97 -28.93
N ALA A 52 2.67 24.69 -28.88
CA ALA A 52 2.26 25.59 -29.96
C ALA A 52 3.17 26.83 -30.10
N SER A 53 3.96 27.13 -29.06
CA SER A 53 4.86 28.29 -29.03
C SER A 53 6.30 27.95 -29.41
N THR A 54 6.77 26.77 -29.00
CA THR A 54 8.18 26.36 -29.18
C THR A 54 8.38 25.31 -30.25
N GLY A 55 7.34 24.58 -30.65
CA GLY A 55 7.43 23.45 -31.57
C GLY A 55 8.08 22.20 -30.97
N ALA A 56 8.39 22.20 -29.67
CA ALA A 56 8.89 21.03 -28.96
C ALA A 56 7.76 20.01 -28.72
N ILE A 57 8.10 18.71 -28.63
CA ILE A 57 7.13 17.69 -28.22
C ILE A 57 6.87 17.88 -26.72
N ALA A 58 5.65 18.29 -26.37
CA ALA A 58 5.18 18.42 -25.00
C ALA A 58 4.79 17.05 -24.40
N ALA A 59 4.20 16.16 -25.20
CA ALA A 59 3.91 14.78 -24.82
C ALA A 59 3.83 13.86 -26.04
N SER A 60 4.07 12.57 -25.86
CA SER A 60 3.88 11.56 -26.91
C SER A 60 3.28 10.29 -26.34
N ILE A 61 1.95 10.22 -26.40
CA ILE A 61 1.12 9.18 -25.80
C ILE A 61 0.95 8.07 -26.85
N GLY A 62 1.20 6.81 -26.51
CA GLY A 62 0.85 5.70 -27.40
C GLY A 62 -0.67 5.62 -27.53
N LEU A 63 -1.23 5.46 -28.74
CA LEU A 63 -2.67 5.22 -28.99
C LEU A 63 -2.97 3.74 -29.26
N VAL A 64 -1.98 2.88 -29.07
CA VAL A 64 -2.14 1.44 -29.14
C VAL A 64 -2.09 0.92 -27.70
N HIS A 65 -3.09 1.29 -26.91
CA HIS A 65 -3.27 0.96 -25.48
C HIS A 65 -3.69 -0.50 -25.23
N GLU A 66 -3.39 -1.39 -26.19
CA GLU A 66 -3.76 -2.81 -26.18
C GLU A 66 -2.62 -3.69 -26.71
N ALA A 67 -1.49 -3.10 -27.12
CA ALA A 67 -0.39 -3.85 -27.71
C ALA A 67 0.76 -3.96 -26.71
N LEU A 68 0.80 -5.11 -26.03
CA LEU A 68 1.98 -5.65 -25.36
C LEU A 68 3.27 -5.23 -26.07
N GLU A 69 4.17 -4.54 -25.37
CA GLU A 69 5.50 -4.21 -25.89
C GLU A 69 6.59 -4.79 -25.00
N ARG A 70 7.31 -5.81 -25.48
CA ARG A 70 8.42 -6.45 -24.77
C ARG A 70 9.78 -6.13 -25.37
N ARG A 71 10.80 -5.97 -24.53
CA ARG A 71 12.19 -5.75 -24.92
C ARG A 71 13.13 -6.54 -24.01
N VAL A 72 14.00 -7.36 -24.60
CA VAL A 72 14.96 -8.19 -23.84
C VAL A 72 16.39 -7.87 -24.25
N CYS A 73 17.23 -7.55 -23.28
CA CYS A 73 18.67 -7.46 -23.39
C CYS A 73 19.35 -8.70 -22.82
N ASP A 74 20.50 -9.05 -23.39
CA ASP A 74 21.32 -10.17 -22.93
C ASP A 74 22.72 -9.65 -22.62
N PHE A 75 23.08 -9.66 -21.34
CA PHE A 75 24.35 -9.11 -20.86
C PHE A 75 25.47 -10.15 -20.81
N ARG A 76 25.16 -11.42 -21.11
CA ARG A 76 26.14 -12.49 -21.34
C ARG A 76 27.09 -12.72 -20.15
N ASN A 77 26.65 -12.46 -18.92
CA ASN A 77 27.47 -12.53 -17.72
C ASN A 77 28.72 -11.63 -17.80
N VAL A 78 28.61 -10.50 -18.50
CA VAL A 78 29.68 -9.51 -18.59
C VAL A 78 29.39 -8.43 -17.55
N ARG A 79 30.37 -8.16 -16.68
CA ARG A 79 30.31 -7.05 -15.71
C ARG A 79 30.18 -5.72 -16.44
N ARG A 80 29.26 -4.87 -15.98
CA ARG A 80 29.03 -3.53 -16.52
C ARG A 80 28.85 -2.55 -15.37
N GLU A 81 28.98 -1.26 -15.68
CA GLU A 81 28.62 -0.17 -14.76
C GLU A 81 27.25 0.41 -15.11
N ASP A 82 26.91 0.52 -16.40
CA ASP A 82 25.57 0.87 -16.87
C ASP A 82 24.75 -0.40 -17.12
N PHE A 83 23.65 -0.50 -16.39
CA PHE A 83 22.80 -1.67 -16.34
C PHE A 83 21.51 -1.56 -17.15
N ARG A 84 21.28 -0.38 -17.75
CA ARG A 84 20.09 -0.12 -18.55
C ARG A 84 20.03 -1.02 -19.76
N CYS A 85 18.89 -1.65 -19.97
CA CYS A 85 18.60 -2.34 -21.22
C CYS A 85 18.29 -1.31 -22.31
N THR A 86 19.30 -0.99 -23.13
CA THR A 86 19.17 -0.10 -24.28
C THR A 86 19.34 -0.83 -25.60
N SER A 87 18.82 -0.23 -26.67
CA SER A 87 19.04 -0.71 -28.04
C SER A 87 20.54 -0.85 -28.37
N PRO A 88 20.97 -1.90 -29.11
CA PRO A 88 20.14 -2.93 -29.74
C PRO A 88 19.68 -4.02 -28.75
N PHE A 89 18.37 -4.29 -28.76
CA PHE A 89 17.77 -5.37 -27.99
C PHE A 89 18.05 -6.74 -28.63
N THR A 90 18.15 -7.78 -27.81
CA THR A 90 18.38 -9.16 -28.29
C THR A 90 17.08 -9.77 -28.83
N ARG A 91 15.95 -9.40 -28.24
CA ARG A 91 14.60 -9.75 -28.70
C ARG A 91 13.63 -8.61 -28.40
N VAL A 92 12.73 -8.31 -29.33
CA VAL A 92 11.65 -7.32 -29.14
C VAL A 92 10.30 -7.92 -29.51
N GLU A 93 9.24 -7.18 -29.21
CA GLU A 93 7.87 -7.57 -29.54
C GLU A 93 7.70 -8.04 -30.98
N GLY A 94 6.91 -9.09 -31.19
CA GLY A 94 6.63 -9.70 -32.50
C GLY A 94 7.76 -10.57 -33.06
N GLN A 95 8.96 -10.58 -32.46
CA GLN A 95 10.04 -11.44 -32.94
C GLN A 95 9.91 -12.89 -32.46
N GLY A 96 10.20 -13.82 -33.38
CA GLY A 96 10.33 -15.24 -33.06
C GLY A 96 11.48 -15.55 -32.09
N PRO A 97 11.50 -16.76 -31.50
CA PRO A 97 12.56 -17.19 -30.58
C PRO A 97 13.97 -17.02 -31.16
N ARG A 98 14.92 -16.68 -30.29
CA ARG A 98 16.32 -16.42 -30.68
C ARG A 98 17.22 -17.65 -30.52
N GLY A 99 16.72 -18.72 -29.90
CA GLY A 99 17.51 -19.89 -29.55
C GLY A 99 18.42 -19.66 -28.33
N LEU A 100 18.12 -18.61 -27.55
CA LEU A 100 18.83 -18.25 -26.33
C LEU A 100 17.87 -18.45 -25.17
N ARG A 101 18.09 -19.50 -24.37
CA ARG A 101 17.13 -19.97 -23.35
C ARG A 101 16.61 -18.84 -22.45
N GLU A 102 17.50 -18.12 -21.76
CA GLU A 102 17.10 -17.05 -20.82
C GLU A 102 16.34 -15.92 -21.52
N VAL A 103 16.78 -15.53 -22.72
CA VAL A 103 16.10 -14.49 -23.51
C VAL A 103 14.70 -14.94 -23.92
N ASP A 104 14.57 -16.19 -24.35
CA ASP A 104 13.31 -16.75 -24.81
C ASP A 104 12.34 -17.05 -23.66
N ALA A 105 12.86 -17.41 -22.48
CA ALA A 105 12.11 -17.62 -21.25
C ALA A 105 11.57 -16.28 -20.70
N ALA A 106 12.45 -15.29 -20.45
CA ALA A 106 12.05 -13.94 -20.02
C ALA A 106 11.00 -13.33 -20.97
N TYR A 107 11.24 -13.41 -22.28
CA TYR A 107 10.31 -12.88 -23.28
C TYR A 107 8.91 -13.51 -23.19
N ARG A 108 8.87 -14.81 -22.91
CA ARG A 108 7.62 -15.56 -22.83
C ARG A 108 6.86 -15.20 -21.55
N ALA A 109 7.51 -15.34 -20.39
CA ALA A 109 6.93 -15.09 -19.08
C ALA A 109 6.50 -13.62 -18.88
N MET A 110 7.24 -12.64 -19.43
CA MET A 110 6.77 -11.25 -19.54
C MET A 110 5.39 -11.15 -20.20
N GLY A 111 5.20 -11.89 -21.29
CA GLY A 111 3.95 -11.87 -22.03
C GLY A 111 2.84 -12.64 -21.33
N ASP A 112 3.15 -13.67 -20.54
CA ASP A 112 2.17 -14.36 -19.70
C ASP A 112 1.72 -13.44 -18.55
N THR A 113 2.66 -12.77 -17.88
CA THR A 113 2.39 -11.77 -16.83
C THR A 113 1.49 -10.65 -17.33
N TYR A 114 1.85 -10.02 -18.46
CA TYR A 114 1.01 -8.97 -19.06
C TYR A 114 -0.42 -9.44 -19.33
N ARG A 115 -0.58 -10.64 -19.92
CA ARG A 115 -1.90 -11.20 -20.23
C ARG A 115 -2.70 -11.50 -18.97
N PHE A 116 -2.06 -11.98 -17.91
CA PHE A 116 -2.73 -12.24 -16.64
C PHE A 116 -3.44 -10.98 -16.11
N PHE A 117 -2.72 -9.86 -16.02
CA PHE A 117 -3.29 -8.60 -15.52
C PHE A 117 -4.26 -7.95 -16.51
N LEU A 118 -3.96 -7.98 -17.82
CA LEU A 118 -4.84 -7.42 -18.84
C LEU A 118 -6.16 -8.19 -18.93
N ASP A 119 -6.12 -9.52 -19.05
CA ASP A 119 -7.30 -10.35 -19.29
C ASP A 119 -8.22 -10.40 -18.06
N ARG A 120 -7.65 -10.30 -16.84
CA ARG A 120 -8.42 -10.36 -15.59
C ARG A 120 -8.91 -9.00 -15.11
N PHE A 121 -8.09 -7.96 -15.24
CA PHE A 121 -8.35 -6.66 -14.60
C PHE A 121 -8.42 -5.49 -15.59
N GLY A 122 -8.16 -5.74 -16.89
CA GLY A 122 -8.11 -4.69 -17.89
C GLY A 122 -6.91 -3.75 -17.72
N ARG A 123 -5.88 -4.14 -16.94
CA ARG A 123 -4.71 -3.29 -16.69
C ARG A 123 -3.67 -3.45 -17.81
N ASP A 124 -3.49 -2.40 -18.60
CA ASP A 124 -2.51 -2.34 -19.68
C ASP A 124 -1.09 -2.07 -19.12
N SER A 125 -0.36 -3.15 -18.85
CA SER A 125 1.00 -3.14 -18.29
C SER A 125 1.11 -2.59 -16.86
N THR A 126 2.34 -2.50 -16.34
CA THR A 126 2.61 -2.16 -14.94
C THR A 126 2.06 -0.79 -14.53
N ASP A 127 2.02 0.19 -15.44
CA ASP A 127 1.53 1.56 -15.18
C ASP A 127 0.07 1.79 -15.58
N GLY A 128 -0.60 0.77 -16.13
CA GLY A 128 -1.97 0.90 -16.67
C GLY A 128 -2.07 1.75 -17.94
N ALA A 129 -0.94 2.12 -18.56
CA ALA A 129 -0.88 2.99 -19.73
C ALA A 129 0.03 2.43 -20.86
N GLY A 130 0.27 1.11 -20.85
CA GLY A 130 0.99 0.41 -21.91
C GLY A 130 2.50 0.57 -21.86
N LYS A 131 3.07 0.81 -20.67
CA LYS A 131 4.52 0.88 -20.49
C LYS A 131 5.21 -0.38 -21.04
N PRO A 132 6.32 -0.26 -21.80
CA PRO A 132 7.06 -1.41 -22.26
C PRO A 132 7.60 -2.27 -21.11
N LEU A 133 7.44 -3.58 -21.23
CA LEU A 133 8.08 -4.56 -20.36
C LEU A 133 9.51 -4.79 -20.84
N VAL A 134 10.47 -4.48 -19.97
CA VAL A 134 11.90 -4.54 -20.29
C VAL A 134 12.58 -5.51 -19.35
N ALA A 135 13.36 -6.44 -19.90
CA ALA A 135 14.13 -7.42 -19.16
C ALA A 135 15.62 -7.40 -19.55
N THR A 136 16.51 -7.48 -18.58
CA THR A 136 17.93 -7.82 -18.79
C THR A 136 18.18 -9.23 -18.26
N VAL A 137 18.70 -10.14 -19.10
CA VAL A 137 19.08 -11.50 -18.69
C VAL A 137 20.59 -11.70 -18.67
N ARG A 138 21.04 -12.71 -17.90
CA ARG A 138 22.48 -12.99 -17.67
C ARG A 138 23.19 -11.73 -17.17
N TYR A 139 22.51 -11.07 -16.24
CA TYR A 139 22.95 -9.88 -15.56
C TYR A 139 24.13 -10.20 -14.63
N CYS A 140 25.07 -9.26 -14.51
CA CYS A 140 26.20 -9.34 -13.60
C CYS A 140 26.48 -8.00 -12.94
N ARG A 141 26.42 -7.98 -11.60
CA ARG A 141 26.89 -6.85 -10.78
C ARG A 141 28.43 -6.90 -10.64
N LEU A 142 29.07 -5.77 -10.38
CA LEU A 142 30.53 -5.58 -10.41
C LEU A 142 31.33 -6.62 -9.61
N ASP A 143 30.80 -7.11 -8.50
CA ASP A 143 31.40 -8.06 -7.56
C ASP A 143 30.70 -9.43 -7.52
N TRP A 144 29.51 -9.55 -8.11
CA TRP A 144 28.68 -10.75 -8.08
C TRP A 144 28.31 -11.22 -9.49
N CYS A 145 29.10 -12.17 -10.01
CA CYS A 145 28.97 -12.68 -11.38
C CYS A 145 29.40 -14.16 -11.50
N PRO A 146 28.55 -15.08 -12.01
CA PRO A 146 27.15 -14.84 -12.39
C PRO A 146 26.31 -14.43 -11.18
N MET A 147 25.43 -13.45 -11.35
CA MET A 147 24.53 -13.03 -10.27
C MET A 147 23.58 -14.19 -9.94
N GLN A 148 23.43 -14.48 -8.65
CA GLN A 148 22.47 -15.47 -8.15
C GLN A 148 21.27 -14.75 -7.55
N ASN A 149 20.60 -13.92 -8.37
CA ASN A 149 19.38 -13.23 -7.99
C ASN A 149 18.57 -12.78 -9.23
N ALA A 150 17.37 -12.29 -8.97
CA ALA A 150 16.60 -11.39 -9.83
C ALA A 150 16.20 -10.14 -9.04
N PHE A 151 15.81 -9.06 -9.73
CA PHE A 151 15.26 -7.87 -9.10
C PHE A 151 14.52 -6.97 -10.10
N TRP A 152 13.51 -6.24 -9.61
CA TRP A 152 12.96 -5.04 -10.23
C TRP A 152 13.85 -3.83 -9.93
N ASP A 153 14.25 -3.14 -10.99
CA ASP A 153 15.03 -1.91 -10.90
C ASP A 153 14.08 -0.71 -10.86
N TRP A 154 13.94 -0.06 -9.71
CA TRP A 154 13.06 1.10 -9.52
C TRP A 154 13.51 2.35 -10.29
N GLU A 155 14.82 2.51 -10.54
CA GLU A 155 15.36 3.67 -11.25
C GLU A 155 15.03 3.59 -12.76
N PHE A 156 15.19 2.40 -13.34
CA PHE A 156 15.00 2.17 -14.77
C PHE A 156 13.67 1.51 -15.11
N ARG A 157 12.91 1.10 -14.09
CA ARG A 157 11.62 0.42 -14.18
C ARG A 157 11.68 -0.79 -15.10
N GLN A 158 12.62 -1.69 -14.84
CA GLN A 158 12.84 -2.90 -15.62
C GLN A 158 13.22 -4.08 -14.72
N ALA A 159 12.98 -5.31 -15.17
CA ALA A 159 13.43 -6.50 -14.45
C ALA A 159 14.83 -6.93 -14.91
N SER A 160 15.65 -7.42 -13.97
CA SER A 160 16.99 -7.91 -14.23
C SER A 160 17.19 -9.30 -13.62
N PHE A 161 17.66 -10.24 -14.42
CA PHE A 161 17.79 -11.65 -14.04
C PHE A 161 19.24 -12.12 -14.19
N GLY A 162 19.74 -12.77 -13.14
CA GLY A 162 20.97 -13.54 -13.17
C GLY A 162 20.90 -14.73 -14.14
N ASP A 163 22.01 -15.42 -14.33
CA ASP A 163 22.04 -16.58 -15.23
C ASP A 163 21.20 -17.74 -14.65
N GLY A 164 20.13 -18.12 -15.34
CA GLY A 164 19.21 -19.18 -14.95
C GLY A 164 17.96 -18.69 -14.21
N TRP A 165 17.91 -17.43 -13.80
CA TRP A 165 16.82 -16.88 -12.98
C TRP A 165 15.57 -16.55 -13.79
N ALA A 166 15.72 -16.20 -15.08
CA ALA A 166 14.59 -15.97 -15.96
C ALA A 166 13.91 -17.26 -16.45
N SER A 167 14.40 -18.43 -15.99
CA SER A 167 13.83 -19.73 -16.36
C SER A 167 12.65 -20.14 -15.49
N ALA A 168 12.54 -19.59 -14.28
CA ALA A 168 11.38 -19.74 -13.40
C ALA A 168 10.42 -18.57 -13.71
N ASP A 169 9.24 -18.88 -14.24
CA ASP A 169 8.27 -17.91 -14.74
C ASP A 169 7.47 -17.25 -13.63
N ASP A 170 7.27 -17.93 -12.49
CA ASP A 170 6.78 -17.33 -11.26
C ASP A 170 7.68 -16.18 -10.79
N LEU A 171 9.01 -16.32 -10.85
CA LEU A 171 9.97 -15.26 -10.53
C LEU A 171 9.93 -14.13 -11.54
N VAL A 172 9.73 -14.42 -12.83
CA VAL A 172 9.52 -13.36 -13.81
C VAL A 172 8.23 -12.60 -13.49
N GLY A 173 7.15 -13.30 -13.16
CA GLY A 173 5.90 -12.70 -12.72
C GLY A 173 6.05 -11.86 -11.45
N HIS A 174 6.83 -12.36 -10.49
CA HIS A 174 7.20 -11.69 -9.24
C HIS A 174 7.90 -10.35 -9.52
N GLU A 175 8.97 -10.36 -10.32
CA GLU A 175 9.71 -9.11 -10.63
C GLU A 175 8.85 -8.07 -11.35
N TYR A 176 7.95 -8.50 -12.22
CA TYR A 176 7.03 -7.55 -12.87
C TYR A 176 5.91 -7.08 -11.93
N THR A 177 5.55 -7.87 -10.93
CA THR A 177 4.57 -7.49 -9.91
C THR A 177 5.08 -6.38 -9.01
N HIS A 178 6.37 -6.32 -8.67
CA HIS A 178 6.96 -5.12 -8.08
C HIS A 178 6.68 -3.86 -8.91
N GLY A 179 6.71 -3.97 -10.24
CA GLY A 179 6.32 -2.89 -11.14
C GLY A 179 4.83 -2.53 -11.04
N TYR A 180 3.92 -3.50 -10.83
CA TYR A 180 2.51 -3.21 -10.55
C TYR A 180 2.33 -2.54 -9.19
N THR A 181 3.08 -2.98 -8.17
CA THR A 181 3.14 -2.34 -6.85
C THR A 181 3.62 -0.90 -6.96
N GLU A 182 4.64 -0.61 -7.76
CA GLU A 182 5.18 0.76 -7.97
C GLU A 182 4.09 1.76 -8.38
N PHE A 183 3.17 1.32 -9.23
CA PHE A 183 2.07 2.11 -9.78
C PHE A 183 0.70 1.75 -9.15
N GLY A 184 0.73 1.15 -7.96
CA GLY A 184 -0.41 0.91 -7.07
C GLY A 184 -0.09 1.54 -5.72
N ALA A 185 -0.08 0.74 -4.66
CA ALA A 185 0.24 1.19 -3.30
C ALA A 185 1.64 1.81 -3.14
N GLY A 186 2.61 1.44 -3.99
CA GLY A 186 3.96 2.02 -4.00
C GLY A 186 4.71 1.81 -2.69
N PHE A 187 4.66 0.59 -2.13
CA PHE A 187 5.25 0.29 -0.83
C PHE A 187 6.69 0.78 -0.70
N PHE A 188 6.98 1.45 0.41
CA PHE A 188 8.36 1.69 0.79
C PHE A 188 8.97 0.34 1.19
N PHE A 189 9.99 -0.09 0.46
CA PHE A 189 10.54 -1.45 0.53
C PHE A 189 11.37 -1.68 1.82
N TRP A 190 10.70 -1.64 2.96
CA TRP A 190 11.31 -1.68 4.29
C TRP A 190 10.33 -2.25 5.33
N PHE A 191 10.78 -3.14 6.21
CA PHE A 191 9.96 -3.81 7.24
C PHE A 191 8.64 -4.37 6.70
N GLN A 192 7.49 -4.06 7.33
CA GLN A 192 6.21 -4.66 6.94
C GLN A 192 5.74 -4.18 5.57
N SER A 193 5.88 -2.91 5.22
CA SER A 193 5.50 -2.43 3.88
C SER A 193 6.29 -3.13 2.78
N GLY A 194 7.59 -3.34 2.98
CA GLY A 194 8.40 -4.15 2.05
C GLY A 194 8.00 -5.64 2.05
N ALA A 195 7.64 -6.20 3.20
CA ALA A 195 7.11 -7.57 3.25
C ALA A 195 5.77 -7.70 2.51
N LEU A 196 4.92 -6.66 2.51
CA LEU A 196 3.71 -6.64 1.70
C LEU A 196 4.05 -6.63 0.20
N ASP A 197 5.04 -5.84 -0.22
CA ASP A 197 5.52 -5.84 -1.61
C ASP A 197 5.89 -7.27 -2.08
N GLU A 198 6.68 -7.98 -1.26
CA GLU A 198 7.02 -9.39 -1.48
C GLU A 198 5.80 -10.31 -1.51
N VAL A 199 4.79 -10.09 -0.65
CA VAL A 199 3.53 -10.88 -0.65
C VAL A 199 2.81 -10.75 -1.98
N PHE A 200 2.65 -9.53 -2.49
CA PHE A 200 1.97 -9.32 -3.76
C PHE A 200 2.77 -9.92 -4.91
N SER A 201 4.09 -9.75 -4.90
CA SER A 201 4.98 -10.29 -5.92
C SER A 201 5.00 -11.82 -5.94
N ASP A 202 5.09 -12.48 -4.79
CA ASP A 202 4.96 -13.94 -4.69
C ASP A 202 3.57 -14.40 -5.16
N PHE A 203 2.51 -13.75 -4.68
CA PHE A 203 1.16 -14.19 -5.00
C PHE A 203 0.83 -14.08 -6.49
N PHE A 204 1.08 -12.91 -7.12
CA PHE A 204 0.78 -12.77 -8.54
C PHE A 204 1.80 -13.48 -9.42
N GLY A 205 3.06 -13.60 -9.00
CA GLY A 205 4.06 -14.44 -9.67
C GLY A 205 3.59 -15.89 -9.77
N GLU A 206 3.22 -16.48 -8.63
CA GLU A 206 2.70 -17.84 -8.55
C GLU A 206 1.39 -18.02 -9.35
N LEU A 207 0.46 -17.06 -9.27
CA LEU A 207 -0.77 -17.14 -10.06
C LEU A 207 -0.51 -17.05 -11.57
N VAL A 208 0.51 -16.31 -12.02
CA VAL A 208 0.92 -16.28 -13.42
C VAL A 208 1.45 -17.65 -13.83
N ASP A 209 2.27 -18.29 -13.01
CA ASP A 209 2.82 -19.62 -13.30
C ASP A 209 1.71 -20.67 -13.44
N ILE A 210 0.95 -20.87 -12.36
CA ILE A 210 -0.17 -21.81 -12.26
C ILE A 210 -1.19 -21.69 -13.41
N THR A 211 -1.39 -20.48 -13.95
CA THR A 211 -2.43 -20.23 -14.95
C THR A 211 -1.91 -20.18 -16.38
N ASN A 212 -0.59 -20.18 -16.60
CA ASN A 212 -0.03 -20.11 -17.94
C ASN A 212 0.04 -21.47 -18.65
N GLY A 213 -0.19 -22.57 -17.91
CA GLY A 213 -0.25 -23.94 -18.41
C GLY A 213 1.12 -24.54 -18.75
N ARG A 214 2.17 -24.11 -18.05
CA ARG A 214 3.54 -24.64 -18.16
C ARG A 214 4.05 -25.05 -16.77
N GLY A 215 5.35 -25.05 -16.57
CA GLY A 215 5.95 -25.44 -15.28
C GLY A 215 5.61 -26.85 -14.82
N THR A 216 5.90 -27.09 -13.55
CA THR A 216 5.41 -28.27 -12.84
C THR A 216 4.46 -27.87 -11.74
N ASP A 217 3.25 -27.43 -12.09
CA ASP A 217 2.18 -27.03 -11.15
C ASP A 217 1.48 -28.22 -10.46
N THR A 218 2.24 -29.24 -10.05
CA THR A 218 1.67 -30.36 -9.30
C THR A 218 1.21 -29.89 -7.92
N SER A 219 0.34 -30.65 -7.26
CA SER A 219 -0.12 -30.30 -5.91
C SER A 219 1.00 -30.13 -4.87
N SER A 220 2.18 -30.71 -5.09
CA SER A 220 3.35 -30.58 -4.20
C SER A 220 4.24 -29.37 -4.49
N THR A 221 4.03 -28.68 -5.60
CA THR A 221 4.91 -27.61 -6.11
C THR A 221 4.16 -26.33 -6.43
N ARG A 222 2.83 -26.40 -6.60
CA ARG A 222 1.86 -25.32 -6.85
C ARG A 222 1.92 -24.08 -5.92
N TRP A 223 2.70 -24.09 -4.86
CA TRP A 223 2.80 -22.93 -3.94
C TRP A 223 4.25 -22.71 -3.53
N LEU A 224 5.19 -23.21 -4.34
CA LEU A 224 6.61 -23.09 -4.10
C LEU A 224 7.16 -22.03 -5.05
N ILE A 225 7.73 -20.97 -4.50
CA ILE A 225 8.33 -19.91 -5.30
C ILE A 225 9.72 -20.34 -5.76
N GLY A 226 9.98 -20.27 -7.05
CA GLY A 226 11.26 -20.54 -7.71
C GLY A 226 11.60 -22.02 -7.83
N GLU A 227 10.62 -22.92 -7.77
CA GLU A 227 10.82 -24.36 -7.90
C GLU A 227 11.44 -24.78 -9.25
N ASP A 228 11.17 -24.01 -10.30
CA ASP A 228 11.78 -24.16 -11.62
C ASP A 228 13.22 -23.60 -11.74
N LEU A 229 13.76 -23.03 -10.65
CA LEU A 229 15.16 -22.60 -10.60
C LEU A 229 16.12 -23.79 -10.70
N ARG A 230 16.98 -23.75 -11.72
CA ARG A 230 17.90 -24.84 -12.06
C ARG A 230 18.91 -25.22 -10.95
N PHE A 231 19.28 -24.27 -10.08
CA PHE A 231 20.43 -24.43 -9.18
C PHE A 231 20.07 -24.49 -7.69
N SER A 232 18.98 -23.85 -7.28
CA SER A 232 18.51 -23.81 -5.89
C SER A 232 17.22 -24.61 -5.67
N GLY A 233 16.41 -24.80 -6.71
CA GLY A 233 14.99 -25.12 -6.52
C GLY A 233 14.27 -24.00 -5.79
N ALA A 234 13.12 -24.35 -5.21
CA ALA A 234 12.25 -23.44 -4.50
C ALA A 234 12.98 -22.70 -3.38
N ILE A 235 12.64 -21.42 -3.21
CA ILE A 235 13.22 -20.52 -2.21
C ILE A 235 12.22 -20.14 -1.12
N ARG A 236 10.91 -20.31 -1.36
CA ARG A 236 9.82 -20.09 -0.40
C ARG A 236 8.70 -21.10 -0.62
N ASP A 237 7.86 -21.27 0.40
CA ASP A 237 6.64 -22.07 0.36
C ASP A 237 5.48 -21.23 0.87
N MET A 238 4.58 -20.80 -0.01
CA MET A 238 3.42 -19.99 0.36
C MET A 238 2.39 -20.80 1.17
N GLN A 239 2.34 -22.12 0.96
CA GLN A 239 1.43 -23.00 1.67
C GLN A 239 1.91 -23.26 3.10
N HIS A 240 3.21 -23.49 3.28
CA HIS A 240 3.86 -23.78 4.56
C HIS A 240 5.16 -22.98 4.69
N PRO A 241 5.10 -21.65 4.92
CA PRO A 241 6.29 -20.80 5.05
C PRO A 241 7.38 -21.33 6.01
N PRO A 242 7.04 -22.00 7.14
CA PRO A 242 8.05 -22.57 8.03
C PRO A 242 8.97 -23.62 7.41
N ASN A 243 8.65 -24.17 6.23
CA ASN A 243 9.56 -25.05 5.49
C ASN A 243 10.85 -24.34 5.05
N PHE A 244 10.83 -23.00 4.98
CA PHE A 244 11.95 -22.14 4.61
C PHE A 244 12.33 -21.16 5.74
N ASP A 245 12.01 -21.50 6.99
CA ASP A 245 12.23 -20.66 8.19
C ASP A 245 11.45 -19.32 8.20
N ASP A 246 10.41 -19.21 7.37
CA ASP A 246 9.56 -18.03 7.29
C ASP A 246 8.33 -18.13 8.23
N PRO A 247 7.86 -17.02 8.84
CA PRO A 247 6.63 -16.99 9.63
C PRO A 247 5.37 -17.23 8.78
N ASP A 248 4.43 -18.03 9.30
CA ASP A 248 3.10 -18.27 8.72
C ASP A 248 1.98 -17.40 9.33
N ARG A 249 2.31 -16.61 10.35
CA ARG A 249 1.42 -15.68 11.05
C ARG A 249 2.21 -14.62 11.82
N VAL A 250 1.57 -13.49 12.11
CA VAL A 250 2.18 -12.33 12.78
C VAL A 250 2.86 -12.66 14.11
N ARG A 251 2.28 -13.53 14.96
CA ARG A 251 2.91 -13.91 16.24
C ARG A 251 3.66 -15.24 16.17
N SER A 252 4.01 -15.69 14.96
CA SER A 252 4.87 -16.86 14.76
C SER A 252 6.19 -16.69 15.53
N PRO A 253 6.73 -17.77 16.14
CA PRO A 253 8.07 -17.72 16.72
C PRO A 253 9.17 -17.46 15.67
N LEU A 254 8.87 -17.61 14.38
CA LEU A 254 9.77 -17.33 13.26
C LEU A 254 9.69 -15.87 12.79
N TYR A 255 8.85 -15.01 13.40
CA TYR A 255 8.77 -13.60 13.01
C TYR A 255 10.16 -12.95 13.07
N ALA A 256 10.65 -12.51 11.92
CA ALA A 256 12.03 -12.10 11.76
C ALA A 256 12.21 -10.62 12.11
N THR A 257 13.28 -10.31 12.85
CA THR A 257 13.62 -8.94 13.28
C THR A 257 15.03 -8.53 12.84
N GLY A 258 15.35 -7.24 12.98
CA GLY A 258 16.61 -6.65 12.52
C GLY A 258 16.45 -5.91 11.19
N THR A 259 17.47 -5.18 10.78
CA THR A 259 17.48 -4.33 9.56
C THR A 259 18.08 -5.04 8.35
N TYR A 260 18.62 -6.25 8.52
CA TYR A 260 19.07 -7.07 7.39
C TYR A 260 17.87 -7.39 6.49
N ASP A 261 18.14 -7.56 5.19
CA ASP A 261 17.09 -7.88 4.21
C ASP A 261 15.97 -6.83 4.21
N SER A 262 16.37 -5.56 4.15
CA SER A 262 15.47 -4.42 4.23
C SER A 262 14.48 -4.44 5.40
N GLY A 263 14.87 -4.99 6.55
CA GLY A 263 13.94 -5.21 7.65
C GLY A 263 13.19 -6.55 7.59
N ARG A 264 13.81 -7.57 7.00
CA ARG A 264 13.30 -8.95 6.87
C ARG A 264 12.07 -9.07 5.98
N VAL A 265 12.07 -8.38 4.84
CA VAL A 265 10.93 -8.32 3.92
C VAL A 265 10.59 -9.69 3.34
N HIS A 266 11.59 -10.46 2.87
CA HIS A 266 11.35 -11.75 2.25
C HIS A 266 10.94 -12.83 3.25
N ALA A 267 11.44 -12.75 4.49
CA ALA A 267 11.03 -13.70 5.51
C ALA A 267 9.61 -13.42 5.97
N ASN A 268 9.33 -12.17 6.36
CA ASN A 268 8.03 -11.84 6.92
C ASN A 268 6.88 -11.91 5.91
N SER A 269 7.15 -11.87 4.59
CA SER A 269 6.15 -12.08 3.54
C SER A 269 5.39 -13.41 3.67
N GLY A 270 6.00 -14.43 4.29
CA GLY A 270 5.35 -15.71 4.60
C GLY A 270 3.96 -15.58 5.26
N ILE A 271 3.73 -14.52 6.04
CA ILE A 271 2.45 -14.25 6.72
C ILE A 271 1.34 -13.97 5.69
N GLY A 272 1.64 -13.10 4.72
CA GLY A 272 0.70 -12.77 3.64
C GLY A 272 0.58 -13.89 2.63
N ASN A 273 1.68 -14.57 2.32
CA ASN A 273 1.70 -15.73 1.45
C ASN A 273 0.78 -16.85 1.97
N LYS A 274 0.82 -17.10 3.29
CA LYS A 274 -0.07 -18.07 3.93
C LYS A 274 -1.55 -17.68 3.79
N ALA A 275 -1.88 -16.39 3.93
CA ALA A 275 -3.25 -15.90 3.74
C ALA A 275 -3.70 -16.04 2.28
N ALA A 276 -2.84 -15.70 1.32
CA ALA A 276 -3.11 -15.84 -0.11
C ALA A 276 -3.37 -17.30 -0.51
N TYR A 277 -2.58 -18.25 0.01
CA TYR A 277 -2.81 -19.68 -0.11
C TYR A 277 -4.18 -20.09 0.46
N LEU A 278 -4.47 -19.71 1.71
CA LEU A 278 -5.72 -20.08 2.40
C LEU A 278 -6.94 -19.57 1.64
N LEU A 279 -6.87 -18.36 1.09
CA LEU A 279 -7.97 -17.80 0.31
C LEU A 279 -8.15 -18.51 -1.02
N THR A 280 -7.05 -18.85 -1.69
CA THR A 280 -7.12 -19.45 -3.02
C THR A 280 -7.57 -20.91 -2.96
N ASP A 281 -6.92 -21.74 -2.13
CA ASP A 281 -7.09 -23.20 -2.13
C ASP A 281 -7.78 -23.73 -0.86
N GLY A 282 -8.08 -22.86 0.11
CA GLY A 282 -8.72 -23.25 1.37
C GLY A 282 -7.77 -23.97 2.33
N GLY A 283 -8.26 -24.27 3.53
CA GLY A 283 -7.50 -25.03 4.52
C GLY A 283 -7.97 -24.82 5.94
N THR A 284 -7.31 -25.47 6.89
CA THR A 284 -7.50 -25.20 8.32
C THR A 284 -6.18 -24.75 8.92
N PHE A 285 -6.17 -23.58 9.53
CA PHE A 285 -4.99 -22.97 10.13
C PHE A 285 -5.38 -22.13 11.34
N ASN A 286 -4.60 -22.24 12.41
CA ASN A 286 -4.75 -21.43 13.64
C ASN A 286 -6.20 -21.36 14.20
N GLY A 287 -6.95 -22.46 14.12
CA GLY A 287 -8.34 -22.55 14.63
C GLY A 287 -9.42 -22.07 13.67
N TYR A 288 -9.08 -21.62 12.47
CA TYR A 288 -10.01 -21.23 11.42
C TYR A 288 -10.00 -22.25 10.28
N THR A 289 -11.18 -22.51 9.71
CA THR A 289 -11.33 -23.30 8.49
C THR A 289 -11.83 -22.37 7.39
N VAL A 290 -11.01 -22.20 6.35
CA VAL A 290 -11.25 -21.32 5.20
C VAL A 290 -11.68 -22.17 4.02
N THR A 291 -12.82 -21.83 3.43
CA THR A 291 -13.29 -22.40 2.17
C THR A 291 -12.58 -21.72 1.01
N ALA A 292 -12.12 -22.51 0.04
CA ALA A 292 -11.42 -21.99 -1.13
C ALA A 292 -12.32 -21.05 -1.95
N LEU A 293 -11.84 -19.82 -2.21
CA LEU A 293 -12.46 -18.89 -3.15
C LEU A 293 -12.07 -19.20 -4.60
N GLY A 294 -10.90 -19.82 -4.79
CA GLY A 294 -10.27 -20.02 -6.08
C GLY A 294 -9.56 -18.78 -6.61
N ILE A 295 -8.71 -19.01 -7.63
CA ILE A 295 -7.77 -18.02 -8.19
C ILE A 295 -8.46 -16.72 -8.59
N SER A 296 -9.59 -16.79 -9.30
CA SER A 296 -10.21 -15.58 -9.87
C SER A 296 -10.67 -14.58 -8.80
N LYS A 297 -11.25 -15.09 -7.71
CA LYS A 297 -11.79 -14.27 -6.63
C LYS A 297 -10.66 -13.74 -5.74
N ALA A 298 -9.73 -14.61 -5.35
CA ALA A 298 -8.57 -14.22 -4.54
C ALA A 298 -7.71 -13.16 -5.25
N ALA A 299 -7.45 -13.34 -6.56
CA ALA A 299 -6.69 -12.37 -7.35
C ALA A 299 -7.41 -11.00 -7.43
N ALA A 300 -8.73 -10.98 -7.57
CA ALA A 300 -9.50 -9.72 -7.59
C ALA A 300 -9.43 -8.96 -6.26
N ILE A 301 -9.49 -9.67 -5.13
CA ILE A 301 -9.40 -9.07 -3.79
C ILE A 301 -8.00 -8.47 -3.57
N PHE A 302 -6.94 -9.22 -3.84
CA PHE A 302 -5.57 -8.70 -3.68
C PHE A 302 -5.29 -7.56 -4.65
N PHE A 303 -5.77 -7.65 -5.89
CA PHE A 303 -5.54 -6.59 -6.88
C PHE A 303 -6.24 -5.28 -6.50
N ASP A 304 -7.48 -5.35 -6.02
CA ASP A 304 -8.19 -4.17 -5.50
C ASP A 304 -7.49 -3.60 -4.26
N ALA A 305 -7.07 -4.46 -3.32
CA ALA A 305 -6.31 -4.03 -2.15
C ALA A 305 -5.03 -3.27 -2.53
N LEU A 306 -4.26 -3.81 -3.48
CA LEU A 306 -3.01 -3.21 -3.97
C LEU A 306 -3.24 -1.87 -4.69
N MET A 307 -4.32 -1.74 -5.44
CA MET A 307 -4.53 -0.58 -6.32
C MET A 307 -5.34 0.54 -5.67
N ASN A 308 -6.21 0.22 -4.70
CA ASN A 308 -7.24 1.14 -4.21
C ASN A 308 -7.28 1.33 -2.69
N GLN A 309 -6.70 0.41 -1.91
CA GLN A 309 -6.88 0.40 -0.44
C GLN A 309 -5.59 0.71 0.32
N LEU A 310 -4.46 0.19 -0.15
CA LEU A 310 -3.17 0.27 0.55
C LEU A 310 -2.37 1.50 0.13
N THR A 311 -1.49 1.96 1.03
CA THR A 311 -0.59 3.09 0.83
C THR A 311 0.87 2.63 0.94
N SER A 312 1.79 3.52 0.61
CA SER A 312 3.23 3.21 0.64
C SER A 312 3.74 2.79 2.03
N ALA A 313 3.04 3.17 3.11
CA ALA A 313 3.42 2.83 4.49
C ALA A 313 2.61 1.70 5.12
N SER A 314 1.74 1.04 4.36
CA SER A 314 0.86 0.02 4.93
C SER A 314 1.60 -1.13 5.62
N ASP A 315 1.00 -1.61 6.69
CA ASP A 315 1.49 -2.73 7.49
C ASP A 315 0.51 -3.93 7.46
N TYR A 316 0.75 -4.99 8.25
CA TYR A 316 -0.17 -6.15 8.25
C TYR A 316 -1.57 -5.83 8.80
N ASN A 317 -1.70 -4.85 9.69
CA ASN A 317 -3.00 -4.40 10.16
C ASN A 317 -3.77 -3.71 9.02
N ASP A 318 -3.07 -2.91 8.22
CA ASP A 318 -3.67 -2.30 7.02
C ASP A 318 -4.05 -3.37 5.98
N LEU A 319 -3.21 -4.40 5.75
CA LEU A 319 -3.57 -5.52 4.87
C LEU A 319 -4.79 -6.31 5.37
N PHE A 320 -4.91 -6.50 6.69
CA PHE A 320 -6.08 -7.14 7.31
C PHE A 320 -7.36 -6.40 6.95
N ASP A 321 -7.38 -5.07 7.09
CA ASP A 321 -8.54 -4.25 6.76
C ASP A 321 -8.76 -4.15 5.24
N ALA A 322 -7.68 -3.95 4.47
CA ALA A 322 -7.73 -3.78 3.02
C ALA A 322 -8.29 -4.99 2.28
N LEU A 323 -7.90 -6.22 2.64
CA LEU A 323 -8.44 -7.42 1.97
C LEU A 323 -9.94 -7.59 2.24
N GLN A 324 -10.39 -7.27 3.47
CA GLN A 324 -11.82 -7.31 3.80
C GLN A 324 -12.58 -6.23 3.03
N GLN A 325 -12.05 -5.00 2.98
CA GLN A 325 -12.64 -3.90 2.24
C GLN A 325 -12.69 -4.18 0.73
N ALA A 326 -11.61 -4.70 0.15
CA ALA A 326 -11.55 -5.11 -1.24
C ALA A 326 -12.60 -6.18 -1.59
N CYS A 327 -12.87 -7.13 -0.71
CA CYS A 327 -13.96 -8.09 -0.93
C CYS A 327 -15.34 -7.41 -0.95
N ILE A 328 -15.56 -6.45 -0.05
CA ILE A 328 -16.80 -5.67 0.00
C ILE A 328 -16.97 -4.83 -1.27
N ASP A 329 -15.91 -4.20 -1.76
CA ASP A 329 -15.93 -3.34 -2.95
C ASP A 329 -16.13 -4.16 -4.24
N GLN A 330 -15.57 -5.37 -4.27
CA GLN A 330 -15.71 -6.30 -5.40
C GLN A 330 -16.93 -7.23 -5.29
N HIS A 331 -17.81 -7.05 -4.30
CA HIS A 331 -19.03 -7.85 -4.17
C HIS A 331 -19.91 -7.76 -5.42
N GLY A 332 -20.35 -8.93 -5.93
CA GLY A 332 -21.13 -9.04 -7.17
C GLY A 332 -20.27 -9.01 -8.45
N SER A 333 -18.98 -8.70 -8.33
CA SER A 333 -17.98 -8.81 -9.40
C SER A 333 -17.16 -10.08 -9.22
N PHE A 334 -16.61 -10.64 -10.30
CA PHE A 334 -15.78 -11.87 -10.25
C PHE A 334 -16.45 -13.11 -9.60
N GLY A 335 -17.78 -13.07 -9.42
CA GLY A 335 -18.52 -14.09 -8.69
C GLY A 335 -18.36 -14.03 -7.17
N LEU A 336 -17.83 -12.92 -6.62
CA LEU A 336 -17.74 -12.69 -5.19
C LEU A 336 -19.11 -12.44 -4.57
N ASP A 337 -19.38 -13.09 -3.45
CA ASP A 337 -20.56 -12.89 -2.62
C ASP A 337 -20.18 -12.62 -1.15
N TRP A 338 -21.18 -12.34 -0.32
CA TRP A 338 -20.97 -12.06 1.09
C TRP A 338 -20.41 -13.24 1.90
N ALA A 339 -20.62 -14.48 1.46
CA ALA A 339 -20.03 -15.63 2.13
C ALA A 339 -18.51 -15.68 1.87
N ASP A 340 -18.08 -15.36 0.65
CA ASP A 340 -16.64 -15.24 0.34
C ASP A 340 -15.94 -14.22 1.25
N CYS A 341 -16.57 -13.07 1.54
CA CYS A 341 -15.97 -12.06 2.42
C CYS A 341 -15.80 -12.50 3.87
N LYS A 342 -16.59 -13.49 4.33
CA LYS A 342 -16.34 -14.12 5.63
C LYS A 342 -15.08 -14.98 5.59
N GLU A 343 -14.85 -15.71 4.51
CA GLU A 343 -13.66 -16.55 4.35
C GLU A 343 -12.38 -15.68 4.23
N VAL A 344 -12.49 -14.49 3.61
CA VAL A 344 -11.46 -13.44 3.66
C VAL A 344 -11.11 -13.09 5.10
N ARG A 345 -12.12 -12.71 5.88
CA ARG A 345 -11.94 -12.39 7.30
C ARG A 345 -11.31 -13.52 8.09
N ASP A 346 -11.76 -14.76 7.89
CA ASP A 346 -11.23 -15.93 8.59
C ASP A 346 -9.76 -16.17 8.22
N ALA A 347 -9.36 -16.01 6.96
CA ALA A 347 -7.97 -16.18 6.54
C ALA A 347 -7.03 -15.15 7.18
N VAL A 348 -7.42 -13.86 7.19
CA VAL A 348 -6.60 -12.79 7.79
C VAL A 348 -6.59 -12.84 9.32
N LEU A 349 -7.65 -13.40 9.95
CA LEU A 349 -7.65 -13.74 11.38
C LEU A 349 -6.73 -14.94 11.67
N ALA A 350 -6.73 -15.96 10.82
CA ALA A 350 -5.90 -17.15 10.98
C ALA A 350 -4.41 -16.83 10.96
N THR A 351 -3.99 -15.88 10.11
CA THR A 351 -2.61 -15.37 10.02
C THR A 351 -2.30 -14.23 10.98
N GLU A 352 -3.26 -13.88 11.86
CA GLU A 352 -3.09 -12.91 12.96
C GLU A 352 -2.73 -11.49 12.50
N MET A 353 -3.05 -11.11 11.26
CA MET A 353 -2.66 -9.82 10.67
C MET A 353 -3.13 -8.58 11.47
N HIS A 354 -4.24 -8.70 12.19
CA HIS A 354 -4.77 -7.66 13.08
C HIS A 354 -3.97 -7.47 14.40
N LEU A 355 -3.00 -8.34 14.71
CA LEU A 355 -2.23 -8.29 15.95
C LEU A 355 -0.89 -7.58 15.74
N THR A 356 -0.29 -7.14 16.84
CA THR A 356 1.12 -6.72 16.84
C THR A 356 2.03 -7.95 17.01
N PRO A 357 3.09 -8.10 16.21
CA PRO A 357 4.09 -9.14 16.41
C PRO A 357 4.71 -9.12 17.81
N ASN A 358 5.23 -10.27 18.24
CA ASN A 358 5.99 -10.39 19.49
C ASN A 358 7.42 -9.83 19.33
N ALA A 359 7.56 -8.62 18.78
CA ALA A 359 8.81 -7.96 18.40
C ALA A 359 8.76 -6.46 18.77
N PRO A 360 9.91 -5.79 18.88
CA PRO A 360 9.96 -4.34 19.11
C PRO A 360 9.57 -3.60 17.82
N LEU A 361 8.27 -3.44 17.60
CA LEU A 361 7.69 -2.73 16.46
C LEU A 361 7.12 -1.37 16.87
N PRO A 362 6.95 -0.46 15.90
CA PRO A 362 6.30 0.82 16.15
C PRO A 362 4.89 0.55 16.68
N ARG A 363 4.51 1.28 17.73
CA ARG A 363 3.14 1.23 18.26
C ARG A 363 2.37 2.40 17.70
N ALA A 364 1.19 2.15 17.16
CA ALA A 364 0.23 3.20 16.88
C ALA A 364 -0.20 3.84 18.21
N ALA A 365 0.19 5.09 18.47
CA ALA A 365 -0.37 5.84 19.59
C ALA A 365 -1.89 5.92 19.46
N PRO A 366 -2.64 5.63 20.55
CA PRO A 366 -4.10 5.69 20.53
C PRO A 366 -4.55 7.11 20.18
N VAL A 367 -5.69 7.21 19.50
CA VAL A 367 -6.32 8.51 19.21
C VAL A 367 -7.02 8.99 20.48
N CYS A 368 -8.13 8.38 20.87
CA CYS A 368 -8.82 8.62 22.14
C CYS A 368 -9.09 7.30 22.86
N ASP A 369 -9.56 7.38 24.11
CA ASP A 369 -9.96 6.18 24.86
C ASP A 369 -11.29 5.63 24.31
N ALA A 370 -11.64 4.39 24.67
CA ALA A 370 -12.90 3.79 24.23
C ALA A 370 -14.11 4.57 24.76
N GLY A 371 -15.11 4.84 23.90
CA GLY A 371 -16.25 5.71 24.23
C GLY A 371 -15.97 7.20 24.05
N GLU A 372 -14.81 7.54 23.48
CA GLU A 372 -14.46 8.91 23.09
C GLU A 372 -14.20 8.99 21.59
N TYR A 373 -14.40 10.18 21.04
CA TYR A 373 -14.03 10.51 19.67
C TYR A 373 -13.10 11.72 19.64
N ALA A 374 -12.37 11.83 18.53
CA ALA A 374 -11.52 12.97 18.28
C ALA A 374 -12.27 14.12 17.62
N ASP A 375 -12.29 15.27 18.29
CA ASP A 375 -12.77 16.56 17.81
C ASP A 375 -11.56 17.37 17.31
N ASP A 376 -11.27 17.29 16.00
CA ASP A 376 -10.12 17.94 15.39
C ASP A 376 -10.26 19.47 15.40
N VAL A 377 -9.22 20.12 15.91
CA VAL A 377 -9.03 21.58 15.86
C VAL A 377 -8.15 21.95 14.68
N PHE A 378 -7.24 21.04 14.33
CA PHE A 378 -6.40 21.10 13.15
C PHE A 378 -6.15 19.67 12.68
N SER A 379 -6.20 19.45 11.38
CA SER A 379 -5.80 18.21 10.73
C SER A 379 -5.19 18.55 9.38
N ASP A 380 -4.12 17.87 9.03
CA ASP A 380 -3.44 17.99 7.76
C ASP A 380 -2.88 16.62 7.37
N ASP A 381 -3.45 16.04 6.33
CA ASP A 381 -3.00 14.82 5.65
C ASP A 381 -1.89 15.12 4.64
N LEU A 382 -1.44 16.38 4.55
CA LEU A 382 -0.33 16.86 3.72
C LEU A 382 -0.59 16.84 2.21
N GLU A 383 -1.82 16.52 1.79
CA GLU A 383 -2.20 16.40 0.37
C GLU A 383 -2.50 17.74 -0.33
N ASP A 384 -2.69 18.82 0.44
CA ASP A 384 -2.92 20.17 -0.09
C ASP A 384 -1.74 21.13 0.19
N PRO A 385 -0.61 20.99 -0.53
CA PRO A 385 0.53 21.89 -0.34
C PRO A 385 0.24 23.33 -0.78
N ALA A 386 -0.81 23.55 -1.60
CA ALA A 386 -1.21 24.89 -2.00
C ALA A 386 -1.79 25.68 -0.83
N ALA A 387 -2.23 25.01 0.25
CA ALA A 387 -2.63 25.66 1.49
C ALA A 387 -1.46 26.39 2.20
N GLY A 388 -0.20 26.09 1.86
CA GLY A 388 0.96 26.80 2.40
C GLY A 388 1.10 26.69 3.92
N ARG A 389 0.61 25.60 4.52
CA ARG A 389 0.56 25.38 5.97
C ARG A 389 1.93 25.15 6.60
N TRP A 390 2.93 24.77 5.80
CA TRP A 390 4.24 24.35 6.25
C TRP A 390 5.38 25.02 5.48
N GLU A 391 6.44 25.38 6.18
CA GLU A 391 7.66 25.94 5.61
C GLU A 391 8.89 25.20 6.11
N ALA A 392 9.72 24.71 5.18
CA ALA A 392 10.98 24.04 5.45
C ALA A 392 12.16 25.03 5.37
N TYR A 393 13.03 25.03 6.39
CA TYR A 393 14.18 25.93 6.46
C TYR A 393 15.36 25.34 7.24
N ALA A 394 16.56 25.82 6.91
CA ALA A 394 17.74 25.55 7.72
C ALA A 394 17.75 26.46 8.95
N ILE A 395 17.88 25.88 10.15
CA ILE A 395 18.16 26.63 11.37
C ILE A 395 19.64 27.03 11.40
N ASN A 396 20.51 26.14 10.93
CA ASN A 396 21.92 26.43 10.68
C ASN A 396 22.33 25.96 9.29
N GLY A 397 22.97 26.83 8.51
CA GLY A 397 23.37 26.56 7.13
C GLY A 397 22.53 27.34 6.12
N THR A 398 22.63 26.97 4.83
CA THR A 398 21.99 27.69 3.72
C THR A 398 20.93 26.87 2.99
N LYS A 399 20.78 25.57 3.30
CA LYS A 399 19.82 24.66 2.67
C LYS A 399 19.15 23.77 3.71
N SER A 400 17.83 23.65 3.61
CA SER A 400 17.05 22.70 4.41
C SER A 400 17.28 21.27 3.93
N THR A 401 17.26 20.30 4.85
CA THR A 401 17.18 18.86 4.59
C THR A 401 15.76 18.32 4.69
N TRP A 402 14.77 19.19 4.89
CA TRP A 402 13.35 18.83 4.81
C TRP A 402 12.79 19.10 3.43
N TYR A 403 12.03 18.13 2.91
CA TYR A 403 11.42 18.13 1.60
C TYR A 403 9.89 18.05 1.73
N TYR A 404 9.20 19.07 1.24
CA TYR A 404 7.74 19.16 1.10
C TYR A 404 7.36 20.39 0.23
N PRO A 405 6.36 20.33 -0.67
CA PRO A 405 5.69 19.11 -1.17
C PRO A 405 6.67 18.18 -1.89
N GLN A 406 6.29 16.90 -2.04
CA GLN A 406 7.06 15.86 -2.73
C GLN A 406 7.93 16.43 -3.86
N ASN A 407 9.24 16.48 -3.66
CA ASN A 407 10.22 16.88 -4.65
C ASN A 407 11.32 15.81 -4.64
N THR A 408 11.90 15.48 -5.79
CA THR A 408 12.76 14.30 -5.99
C THR A 408 13.70 14.09 -4.81
N SER A 409 13.56 12.94 -4.13
CA SER A 409 14.50 12.49 -3.11
C SER A 409 15.92 12.84 -3.56
N PRO A 410 16.79 13.40 -2.69
CA PRO A 410 18.18 13.63 -3.04
C PRO A 410 18.92 12.31 -3.36
N HIS A 411 18.28 11.19 -3.02
CA HIS A 411 18.73 9.82 -3.22
C HIS A 411 18.10 9.23 -4.48
N THR A 412 18.92 8.67 -5.36
CA THR A 412 18.46 8.01 -6.59
C THR A 412 18.09 6.55 -6.38
N ASP A 413 18.46 5.98 -5.24
CA ASP A 413 18.32 4.57 -4.89
C ASP A 413 17.02 4.23 -4.14
N PHE A 414 16.23 5.22 -3.72
CA PHE A 414 14.92 4.97 -3.14
C PHE A 414 13.92 6.13 -3.32
N ASN A 415 12.63 5.79 -3.31
CA ASN A 415 11.54 6.76 -3.32
C ASN A 415 11.21 7.23 -1.90
N ALA A 416 11.30 8.54 -1.66
CA ALA A 416 10.98 9.14 -0.36
C ALA A 416 9.48 9.34 -0.11
N THR A 417 8.63 8.89 -1.04
CA THR A 417 7.18 8.75 -0.84
C THR A 417 6.86 7.56 0.05
N TRP A 418 6.99 7.77 1.36
CA TRP A 418 6.56 6.84 2.39
C TRP A 418 5.52 7.54 3.26
N ALA A 419 4.30 7.59 2.74
CA ALA A 419 3.11 8.23 3.31
C ALA A 419 2.16 7.18 3.90
N SER A 420 1.60 7.47 5.09
CA SER A 420 0.59 6.62 5.75
C SER A 420 -0.80 6.86 5.19
N SER A 421 -1.05 8.04 4.63
CA SER A 421 -2.24 8.35 3.85
C SER A 421 -1.85 9.01 2.53
N GLY A 422 -2.72 8.93 1.52
CA GLY A 422 -2.50 9.62 0.25
C GLY A 422 -1.16 9.28 -0.43
N GLU A 423 -0.52 10.30 -1.00
CA GLU A 423 0.71 10.21 -1.78
C GLU A 423 1.85 11.10 -1.23
N ARG A 424 1.62 11.88 -0.17
CA ARG A 424 2.56 12.89 0.32
C ARG A 424 2.88 12.72 1.78
N ASN A 425 4.13 13.03 2.11
CA ASN A 425 4.62 13.08 3.48
C ASN A 425 5.67 14.19 3.62
N PHE A 426 6.01 14.56 4.85
CA PHE A 426 7.27 15.25 5.10
C PHE A 426 8.42 14.26 5.05
N PHE A 427 9.52 14.65 4.42
CA PHE A 427 10.76 13.89 4.42
C PHE A 427 11.91 14.74 4.95
N GLY A 428 12.43 14.42 6.13
CA GLY A 428 13.64 15.01 6.71
C GLY A 428 14.83 14.08 6.51
N ASP A 429 15.68 14.40 5.53
CA ASP A 429 16.85 13.60 5.15
C ASP A 429 17.91 13.51 6.27
N ASP A 430 18.62 12.38 6.33
CA ASP A 430 19.74 12.12 7.24
C ASP A 430 21.07 11.96 6.47
N PRO A 431 21.66 13.06 5.97
CA PRO A 431 22.90 13.01 5.20
C PRO A 431 24.14 12.92 6.10
N LYS A 432 25.23 12.42 5.52
CA LYS A 432 26.60 12.42 6.09
C LYS A 432 27.27 13.80 6.18
N VAL A 433 26.53 14.82 6.60
CA VAL A 433 26.96 16.21 6.75
C VAL A 433 26.22 16.81 7.94
N VAL A 434 26.91 17.60 8.78
CA VAL A 434 26.26 18.26 9.91
C VAL A 434 25.17 19.21 9.42
N THR A 435 23.93 18.92 9.76
CA THR A 435 22.77 19.76 9.45
C THR A 435 21.95 20.07 10.70
N ASP A 436 21.15 21.12 10.60
CA ASP A 436 20.18 21.53 11.62
C ASP A 436 19.05 22.26 10.88
N ALA A 437 17.96 21.54 10.62
CA ALA A 437 16.87 21.99 9.78
C ALA A 437 15.52 21.62 10.37
N ALA A 438 14.49 22.37 9.99
CA ALA A 438 13.13 22.15 10.45
C ALA A 438 12.11 22.37 9.35
N ILE A 439 10.95 21.75 9.53
CA ILE A 439 9.70 22.10 8.85
C ILE A 439 8.68 22.53 9.91
N ALA A 440 8.09 23.71 9.74
CA ALA A 440 7.25 24.36 10.75
C ALA A 440 5.93 24.85 10.17
N MET A 441 4.89 24.91 11.02
CA MET A 441 3.64 25.58 10.69
C MET A 441 3.88 27.05 10.33
N THR A 442 3.21 27.56 9.30
CA THR A 442 3.26 28.98 8.90
C THR A 442 2.23 29.85 9.63
N SER A 443 1.19 29.22 10.16
CA SER A 443 0.10 29.86 10.90
C SER A 443 -0.16 29.13 12.20
N SER A 444 -0.64 29.83 13.22
CA SER A 444 -0.95 29.21 14.51
C SER A 444 -2.23 28.39 14.48
N VAL A 445 -2.31 27.43 15.39
CA VAL A 445 -3.53 26.73 15.78
C VAL A 445 -3.90 27.14 17.20
N ASP A 446 -5.16 27.51 17.42
CA ASP A 446 -5.67 27.79 18.76
C ASP A 446 -5.86 26.48 19.53
N VAL A 447 -5.10 26.27 20.60
CA VAL A 447 -5.27 25.12 21.49
C VAL A 447 -6.44 25.42 22.41
N PRO A 448 -7.47 24.58 22.44
CA PRO A 448 -8.65 24.90 23.24
C PRO A 448 -8.42 24.81 24.75
N ALA A 449 -9.21 25.56 25.51
CA ALA A 449 -9.28 25.40 26.97
C ALA A 449 -9.80 24.00 27.34
N GLY A 450 -9.18 23.37 28.33
CA GLY A 450 -9.45 21.98 28.74
C GLY A 450 -8.43 20.95 28.23
N GLY A 451 -7.45 21.39 27.42
CA GLY A 451 -6.36 20.56 26.90
C GLY A 451 -6.69 19.92 25.56
N ALA A 452 -5.65 19.48 24.86
CA ALA A 452 -5.71 18.87 23.54
C ALA A 452 -4.49 17.95 23.35
N TYR A 453 -4.49 17.17 22.28
CA TYR A 453 -3.39 16.33 21.89
C TYR A 453 -2.88 16.70 20.50
N LEU A 454 -1.56 16.75 20.34
CA LEU A 454 -0.92 16.62 19.02
C LEU A 454 -0.72 15.13 18.74
N ARG A 455 -1.10 14.66 17.57
CA ARG A 455 -0.76 13.33 17.06
C ARG A 455 -0.26 13.45 15.62
N PHE A 456 0.69 12.59 15.27
CA PHE A 456 1.22 12.46 13.90
C PHE A 456 1.67 11.03 13.69
N GLN A 457 1.58 10.57 12.44
CA GLN A 457 2.17 9.33 11.98
C GLN A 457 3.62 9.59 11.56
N HIS A 458 4.51 8.64 11.81
CA HIS A 458 5.90 8.76 11.37
C HIS A 458 6.64 7.42 11.31
N GLY A 459 7.61 7.35 10.40
CA GLY A 459 8.69 6.35 10.37
C GLY A 459 10.04 7.05 10.35
N TYR A 460 11.08 6.46 10.94
CA TYR A 460 12.42 7.05 10.94
C TYR A 460 13.55 6.01 11.02
N SER A 461 14.68 6.36 10.44
CA SER A 461 15.97 5.66 10.54
C SER A 461 17.07 6.71 10.58
N PHE A 462 17.79 6.76 11.69
CA PHE A 462 18.86 7.73 11.93
C PHE A 462 20.18 7.04 12.27
N ASP A 463 21.31 7.65 11.90
CA ASP A 463 22.62 7.07 12.16
C ASP A 463 22.84 6.70 13.64
N ARG A 464 23.25 5.45 13.82
CA ARG A 464 23.58 4.87 15.10
C ARG A 464 24.54 3.71 14.96
N ASN A 465 25.19 3.40 16.08
CA ASN A 465 25.84 2.11 16.28
C ASN A 465 25.29 1.42 17.55
N ALA A 466 25.88 0.29 17.92
CA ALA A 466 25.44 -0.48 19.08
C ALA A 466 25.39 0.32 20.40
N THR A 467 26.18 1.38 20.54
CA THR A 467 26.36 2.12 21.81
C THR A 467 26.01 3.61 21.73
N ARG A 468 25.92 4.18 20.54
CA ARG A 468 25.73 5.63 20.32
C ARG A 468 24.62 5.88 19.30
N ARG A 469 23.99 7.05 19.43
CA ARG A 469 23.01 7.61 18.49
C ARG A 469 23.58 8.92 18.01
N PHE A 470 23.87 9.04 16.73
CA PHE A 470 24.59 10.20 16.20
C PHE A 470 23.61 11.28 15.77
N ASP A 471 22.50 10.85 15.20
CA ASP A 471 21.49 11.70 14.57
C ASP A 471 20.11 11.48 15.17
N GLY A 472 19.21 12.43 14.90
CA GLY A 472 17.85 12.33 15.41
C GLY A 472 16.95 13.52 15.16
N GLY A 473 15.69 13.33 15.52
CA GLY A 473 14.60 14.27 15.33
C GLY A 473 13.89 14.66 16.62
N VAL A 474 13.50 15.93 16.74
CA VAL A 474 12.71 16.46 17.86
C VAL A 474 11.46 17.18 17.34
N VAL A 475 10.42 17.21 18.17
CA VAL A 475 9.20 18.00 17.95
C VAL A 475 9.21 19.16 18.91
N GLU A 476 8.98 20.36 18.39
CA GLU A 476 9.04 21.59 19.16
C GLU A 476 7.76 22.42 18.96
N ILE A 477 7.44 23.23 19.96
CA ILE A 477 6.29 24.12 20.00
C ILE A 477 6.71 25.56 20.23
N SER A 478 6.03 26.50 19.58
CA SER A 478 6.17 27.94 19.82
C SER A 478 4.83 28.55 20.23
N THR A 479 4.89 29.53 21.13
CA THR A 479 3.73 30.33 21.60
C THR A 479 3.89 31.82 21.29
N ASP A 480 4.92 32.20 20.52
CA ASP A 480 5.26 33.59 20.24
C ASP A 480 5.36 33.89 18.74
N GLY A 481 4.83 33.03 17.86
CA GLY A 481 4.92 33.22 16.41
C GLY A 481 6.22 32.70 15.82
N GLY A 482 6.85 31.72 16.45
CA GLY A 482 8.05 31.05 15.96
C GLY A 482 9.37 31.74 16.32
N TYR A 483 9.37 32.77 17.19
CA TYR A 483 10.62 33.41 17.64
C TYR A 483 11.39 32.51 18.62
N SER A 484 10.69 31.83 19.53
CA SER A 484 11.25 30.85 20.43
C SER A 484 10.51 29.52 20.36
N TRP A 485 11.25 28.44 20.63
CA TRP A 485 10.79 27.06 20.47
C TRP A 485 11.15 26.23 21.70
N SER A 486 10.17 25.50 22.22
CA SER A 486 10.30 24.60 23.36
C SER A 486 10.18 23.14 22.91
N ASP A 487 11.00 22.26 23.49
CA ASP A 487 10.96 20.82 23.21
C ASP A 487 9.73 20.15 23.83
N LEU A 488 9.00 19.35 23.05
CA LEU A 488 7.83 18.59 23.50
C LEU A 488 8.17 17.20 24.09
N GLY A 489 9.45 16.82 24.16
CA GLY A 489 9.94 15.50 24.58
C GLY A 489 9.41 15.01 25.93
N GLY A 490 9.22 15.92 26.89
CA GLY A 490 8.67 15.61 28.21
C GLY A 490 7.15 15.43 28.24
N ARG A 491 6.46 15.63 27.11
CA ARG A 491 4.99 15.69 27.00
C ARG A 491 4.39 14.58 26.16
N PHE A 492 5.21 13.67 25.60
CA PHE A 492 4.68 12.50 24.90
C PHE A 492 3.96 11.59 25.88
N THR A 493 2.70 11.29 25.58
CA THR A 493 1.89 10.29 26.30
C THR A 493 2.02 8.90 25.70
N SER A 494 2.39 8.82 24.42
CA SER A 494 2.69 7.59 23.69
C SER A 494 3.67 7.88 22.54
N GLY A 495 4.50 6.90 22.19
CA GLY A 495 5.44 7.01 21.06
C GLY A 495 6.52 8.08 21.24
N GLY A 496 6.97 8.36 22.46
CA GLY A 496 7.97 9.43 22.70
C GLY A 496 9.40 9.11 22.24
N TYR A 497 10.30 10.07 22.46
CA TYR A 497 11.72 9.98 22.11
C TYR A 497 12.42 8.71 22.59
N THR A 498 13.11 8.04 21.66
CA THR A 498 13.70 6.70 21.85
C THR A 498 15.13 6.71 22.39
N GLY A 499 15.82 7.85 22.36
CA GLY A 499 17.20 7.92 22.81
C GLY A 499 17.71 9.33 23.07
N THR A 500 19.01 9.44 23.32
CA THR A 500 19.74 10.69 23.48
C THR A 500 20.79 10.80 22.39
N ILE A 501 20.81 11.93 21.69
CA ILE A 501 21.81 12.21 20.66
C ILE A 501 23.18 12.35 21.32
N ALA A 502 24.18 11.66 20.81
CA ALA A 502 25.50 11.59 21.41
C ALA A 502 26.21 12.94 21.36
N SER A 503 26.93 13.27 22.44
CA SER A 503 27.80 14.44 22.47
C SER A 503 29.06 14.25 21.62
N GLY A 504 29.66 15.36 21.20
CA GLY A 504 30.95 15.37 20.48
C GLY A 504 30.88 14.94 19.01
N THR A 505 29.70 14.94 18.40
CA THR A 505 29.48 14.57 16.98
C THR A 505 29.43 15.78 16.05
N GLY A 506 29.25 16.99 16.59
CA GLY A 506 28.99 18.20 15.81
C GLY A 506 27.51 18.45 15.56
N ASN A 507 26.66 17.43 15.79
CA ASN A 507 25.20 17.55 15.75
C ASN A 507 24.73 18.62 16.75
N ARG A 508 23.96 19.60 16.26
CA ARG A 508 23.48 20.74 17.06
C ARG A 508 22.45 20.35 18.13
N LEU A 509 21.86 19.17 18.02
CA LEU A 509 20.94 18.59 18.99
C LEU A 509 21.62 17.65 19.99
N ALA A 510 22.95 17.53 19.94
CA ALA A 510 23.73 16.68 20.84
C ALA A 510 23.36 16.89 22.33
N GLY A 511 23.16 15.78 23.04
CA GLY A 511 22.77 15.74 24.44
C GLY A 511 21.26 15.81 24.69
N ARG A 512 20.45 16.15 23.68
CA ARG A 512 18.98 16.14 23.79
C ARG A 512 18.43 14.72 23.67
N ARG A 513 17.32 14.46 24.34
CA ARG A 513 16.47 13.31 23.98
C ARG A 513 15.80 13.60 22.64
N ALA A 514 15.69 12.59 21.80
CA ALA A 514 15.15 12.69 20.45
C ALA A 514 14.63 11.32 19.97
N PHE A 515 13.90 11.33 18.84
CA PHE A 515 13.78 10.15 18.01
C PHE A 515 15.14 9.83 17.40
N THR A 516 15.64 8.61 17.64
CA THR A 516 16.98 8.17 17.19
C THR A 516 16.94 6.68 16.81
N GLY A 517 17.84 6.26 15.93
CA GLY A 517 17.87 4.89 15.40
C GLY A 517 16.67 4.58 14.52
N GLU A 518 16.24 3.31 14.49
CA GLU A 518 15.12 2.85 13.67
C GLU A 518 13.79 2.80 14.45
N SER A 519 12.72 3.24 13.78
CA SER A 519 11.33 3.12 14.23
C SER A 519 10.70 1.75 13.96
N TRP A 520 11.32 0.94 13.11
CA TRP A 520 10.84 -0.39 12.69
C TRP A 520 9.58 -0.38 11.80
N GLY A 521 9.37 0.71 11.06
CA GLY A 521 8.18 0.94 10.22
C GLY A 521 7.48 2.24 10.59
N TYR A 522 6.27 2.46 10.09
CA TYR A 522 5.41 3.56 10.50
C TYR A 522 4.75 3.27 11.86
N GLY A 523 4.62 4.29 12.69
CA GLY A 523 3.81 4.28 13.90
C GLY A 523 3.27 5.67 14.18
N ALA A 524 2.68 5.86 15.36
CA ALA A 524 2.17 7.17 15.74
C ALA A 524 2.73 7.64 17.08
N SER A 525 2.88 8.95 17.18
CA SER A 525 3.23 9.64 18.42
C SER A 525 2.05 10.48 18.91
N ARG A 526 1.86 10.59 20.23
CA ARG A 526 0.85 11.48 20.84
C ARG A 526 1.47 12.32 21.95
N VAL A 527 1.25 13.63 21.89
CA VAL A 527 1.77 14.64 22.83
C VAL A 527 0.61 15.34 23.53
N ASP A 528 0.70 15.49 24.84
CA ASP A 528 -0.23 16.30 25.64
C ASP A 528 0.09 17.80 25.52
N LEU A 529 -0.91 18.58 25.10
CA LEU A 529 -0.84 20.03 24.95
C LEU A 529 -1.63 20.79 26.02
N ALA A 530 -2.05 20.15 27.13
CA ALA A 530 -2.86 20.78 28.18
C ALA A 530 -2.30 22.12 28.69
N ASP A 531 -0.98 22.21 28.87
CA ASP A 531 -0.31 23.42 29.36
C ASP A 531 -0.37 24.62 28.39
N PHE A 532 -0.81 24.39 27.15
CA PHE A 532 -0.96 25.42 26.10
C PHE A 532 -2.42 25.81 25.86
N GLY A 533 -3.36 25.23 26.62
CA GLY A 533 -4.79 25.46 26.46
C GLY A 533 -5.20 26.93 26.61
N GLY A 534 -6.04 27.41 25.70
CA GLY A 534 -6.49 28.80 25.60
C GLY A 534 -5.53 29.73 24.86
N GLY A 535 -4.39 29.23 24.38
CA GLY A 535 -3.41 30.00 23.59
C GLY A 535 -3.29 29.50 22.15
N SER A 536 -2.55 30.25 21.33
CA SER A 536 -2.23 29.90 19.94
C SER A 536 -0.82 29.33 19.86
N VAL A 537 -0.64 28.24 19.11
CA VAL A 537 0.63 27.51 19.01
C VAL A 537 1.05 27.25 17.58
N TRP A 538 2.35 27.11 17.37
CA TRP A 538 2.96 26.60 16.15
C TRP A 538 3.75 25.34 16.47
N ILE A 539 3.64 24.33 15.63
CA ILE A 539 4.40 23.07 15.75
C ILE A 539 5.49 23.04 14.68
N ARG A 540 6.65 22.47 15.02
CA ARG A 540 7.67 22.12 14.05
C ARG A 540 8.31 20.76 14.33
N PHE A 541 8.77 20.14 13.26
CA PHE A 541 9.63 18.95 13.29
C PHE A 541 11.04 19.40 12.91
N ARG A 542 12.04 18.95 13.67
CA ARG A 542 13.43 19.36 13.49
C ARG A 542 14.35 18.16 13.50
N THR A 543 15.27 18.10 12.56
CA THR A 543 16.34 17.11 12.47
C THR A 543 17.68 17.77 12.74
N GLY A 544 18.57 17.02 13.38
CA GLY A 544 19.98 17.37 13.50
C GLY A 544 20.82 16.16 13.12
N THR A 545 21.85 16.39 12.31
CA THR A 545 22.71 15.33 11.79
C THR A 545 24.19 15.60 12.08
N ASP A 546 25.04 14.59 11.91
CA ASP A 546 26.47 14.66 12.10
C ASP A 546 27.23 14.55 10.76
N SER A 547 28.57 14.51 10.79
CA SER A 547 29.40 14.49 9.57
C SER A 547 29.71 13.11 8.99
N SER A 548 29.08 12.03 9.46
CA SER A 548 29.49 10.66 9.18
C SER A 548 28.30 9.72 9.06
N ILE A 549 28.34 8.85 8.03
CA ILE A 549 27.27 7.89 7.70
C ILE A 549 25.96 8.62 7.36
N SER A 550 25.14 8.01 6.51
CA SER A 550 23.80 8.50 6.21
C SER A 550 22.81 7.39 6.52
N ALA A 551 21.59 7.76 6.86
CA ALA A 551 20.45 6.85 6.98
C ALA A 551 19.29 7.37 6.15
N TYR A 552 18.12 6.73 6.23
CA TYR A 552 16.96 7.19 5.46
C TYR A 552 16.44 8.54 5.94
N GLY A 553 16.47 8.82 7.25
CA GLY A 553 15.92 10.04 7.83
C GLY A 553 14.53 9.85 8.44
N TRP A 554 13.69 10.87 8.36
CA TRP A 554 12.41 10.96 9.07
C TRP A 554 11.25 11.29 8.14
N PHE A 555 10.25 10.40 8.14
CA PHE A 555 9.01 10.53 7.41
C PHE A 555 7.91 10.89 8.41
N VAL A 556 7.15 11.96 8.15
CA VAL A 556 6.04 12.41 9.01
C VAL A 556 4.81 12.64 8.15
N ASP A 557 3.66 12.18 8.65
CA ASP A 557 2.38 12.28 7.97
C ASP A 557 1.22 12.41 8.98
N ASP A 558 0.01 12.71 8.51
CA ASP A 558 -1.23 12.75 9.28
C ASP A 558 -1.13 13.61 10.57
N VAL A 559 -0.77 14.88 10.42
CA VAL A 559 -0.54 15.78 11.55
C VAL A 559 -1.86 16.38 12.03
N ARG A 560 -2.23 16.14 13.30
CA ARG A 560 -3.49 16.62 13.88
C ARG A 560 -3.35 17.14 15.30
N ILE A 561 -4.15 18.16 15.62
CA ILE A 561 -4.39 18.66 16.97
C ILE A 561 -5.88 18.51 17.27
N TYR A 562 -6.23 17.75 18.31
CA TYR A 562 -7.61 17.38 18.61
C TYR A 562 -7.88 17.27 20.09
N ARG A 563 -9.17 17.24 20.45
CA ARG A 563 -9.65 16.90 21.78
C ARG A 563 -10.30 15.54 21.78
N CYS A 564 -10.17 14.81 22.87
CA CYS A 564 -11.03 13.66 23.11
C CYS A 564 -12.31 14.14 23.79
N ARG A 565 -13.44 13.80 23.20
CA ARG A 565 -14.77 14.07 23.74
C ARG A 565 -15.49 12.77 23.96
N ALA A 566 -16.13 12.65 25.12
CA ALA A 566 -17.01 11.54 25.39
C ALA A 566 -18.23 11.61 24.47
N ASP A 567 -18.58 10.46 23.92
CA ASP A 567 -19.86 10.21 23.27
C ASP A 567 -20.31 8.83 23.73
N SER A 568 -21.42 8.80 24.46
CA SER A 568 -22.01 7.57 25.00
C SER A 568 -23.33 7.23 24.33
N ASP A 569 -23.78 8.07 23.39
CA ASP A 569 -25.06 7.88 22.72
C ASP A 569 -24.82 6.94 21.54
N ALA A 570 -25.46 5.77 21.57
CA ALA A 570 -25.37 4.83 20.47
C ALA A 570 -26.23 5.31 19.27
N PRO A 571 -25.85 4.96 18.03
CA PRO A 571 -26.68 5.22 16.87
C PRO A 571 -28.09 4.67 17.00
N ALA A 572 -29.05 5.38 16.41
CA ALA A 572 -30.39 4.86 16.16
C ALA A 572 -30.57 4.57 14.68
N GLY A 573 -31.33 3.53 14.35
CA GLY A 573 -31.56 3.17 12.95
C GLY A 573 -32.63 2.11 12.75
N ASP A 574 -32.78 1.70 11.50
CA ASP A 574 -33.72 0.69 11.04
C ASP A 574 -33.18 -0.08 9.84
N VAL A 575 -33.72 -1.28 9.62
CA VAL A 575 -33.49 -2.12 8.44
C VAL A 575 -34.82 -2.48 7.79
N VAL A 576 -34.87 -2.46 6.47
CA VAL A 576 -36.06 -2.85 5.69
C VAL A 576 -35.66 -3.85 4.61
N ILE A 577 -36.33 -5.01 4.59
CA ILE A 577 -36.12 -6.07 3.60
C ILE A 577 -37.05 -5.86 2.40
N ASP A 578 -36.51 -5.84 1.18
CA ASP A 578 -37.24 -5.73 -0.09
C ASP A 578 -38.26 -4.57 -0.11
N GLY A 579 -37.92 -3.44 0.53
CA GLY A 579 -38.80 -2.27 0.62
C GLY A 579 -40.05 -2.48 1.49
N GLY A 580 -40.03 -3.45 2.40
CA GLY A 580 -41.13 -3.77 3.31
C GLY A 580 -42.13 -4.76 2.74
N ALA A 581 -41.72 -5.57 1.76
CA ALA A 581 -42.56 -6.62 1.20
C ALA A 581 -42.89 -7.68 2.26
N GLU A 582 -44.13 -8.15 2.30
CA GLU A 582 -44.55 -9.21 3.24
C GLU A 582 -43.93 -10.57 2.90
N THR A 583 -43.71 -10.83 1.60
CA THR A 583 -43.25 -12.12 1.08
C THR A 583 -42.20 -11.93 0.00
N THR A 584 -41.25 -12.87 -0.11
CA THR A 584 -40.31 -12.95 -1.23
C THR A 584 -40.23 -14.39 -1.77
N PRO A 585 -40.19 -14.58 -3.11
CA PRO A 585 -40.01 -15.91 -3.69
C PRO A 585 -38.55 -16.37 -3.68
N THR A 586 -37.59 -15.46 -3.47
CA THR A 586 -36.16 -15.73 -3.54
C THR A 586 -35.49 -15.52 -2.20
N ALA A 587 -34.50 -16.35 -1.87
CA ALA A 587 -33.71 -16.19 -0.64
C ALA A 587 -32.72 -15.02 -0.70
N THR A 588 -32.51 -14.43 -1.88
CA THR A 588 -31.67 -13.25 -2.06
C THR A 588 -32.55 -12.01 -2.02
N VAL A 589 -32.21 -11.07 -1.14
CA VAL A 589 -33.00 -9.86 -0.86
C VAL A 589 -32.15 -8.59 -0.94
N LEU A 590 -32.83 -7.45 -1.09
CA LEU A 590 -32.26 -6.12 -0.89
C LEU A 590 -32.52 -5.67 0.54
N LEU A 591 -31.46 -5.23 1.23
CA LEU A 591 -31.56 -4.57 2.53
C LEU A 591 -31.41 -3.07 2.34
N SER A 592 -32.31 -2.29 2.93
CA SER A 592 -32.19 -0.84 3.04
C SER A 592 -32.00 -0.46 4.51
N PHE A 593 -31.06 0.43 4.78
CA PHE A 593 -30.72 0.84 6.14
C PHE A 593 -30.94 2.34 6.29
N THR A 594 -31.46 2.74 7.44
CA THR A 594 -31.43 4.12 7.88
C THR A 594 -30.73 4.15 9.22
N ALA A 595 -29.75 5.02 9.42
CA ALA A 595 -29.10 5.16 10.70
C ALA A 595 -28.60 6.59 10.87
N SER A 596 -28.66 7.09 12.10
CA SER A 596 -28.21 8.42 12.46
C SER A 596 -27.61 8.41 13.84
N ASP A 597 -26.56 9.19 14.00
CA ASP A 597 -26.02 9.57 15.29
C ASP A 597 -25.77 11.09 15.27
N ALA A 598 -26.07 11.77 16.38
CA ALA A 598 -26.07 13.23 16.43
C ALA A 598 -24.67 13.82 16.63
N THR A 599 -23.72 13.04 17.15
CA THR A 599 -22.44 13.54 17.64
C THR A 599 -21.29 13.11 16.73
N THR A 600 -21.21 11.83 16.41
CA THR A 600 -20.05 11.23 15.75
C THR A 600 -20.38 10.56 14.41
N ASN A 601 -21.66 10.57 14.00
CA ASN A 601 -22.18 9.89 12.81
C ASN A 601 -21.97 8.37 12.85
N VAL A 602 -22.72 7.67 12.01
CA VAL A 602 -22.61 6.22 11.88
C VAL A 602 -21.41 5.86 11.00
N ALA A 603 -20.54 4.99 11.51
CA ALA A 603 -19.29 4.60 10.88
C ALA A 603 -19.35 3.17 10.30
N ARG A 604 -19.91 2.23 11.06
CA ARG A 604 -19.96 0.80 10.68
C ARG A 604 -21.34 0.20 10.95
N MET A 605 -21.57 -0.96 10.34
CA MET A 605 -22.73 -1.79 10.63
C MET A 605 -22.36 -3.26 10.68
N ARG A 606 -23.20 -4.04 11.36
CA ARG A 606 -23.16 -5.51 11.40
C ARG A 606 -24.47 -6.06 10.88
N VAL A 607 -24.42 -7.06 9.99
CA VAL A 607 -25.61 -7.68 9.39
C VAL A 607 -25.56 -9.19 9.58
N SER A 608 -26.66 -9.80 10.03
CA SER A 608 -26.75 -11.24 10.29
C SER A 608 -28.17 -11.78 10.05
N ASN A 609 -28.29 -13.08 9.82
CA ASN A 609 -29.55 -13.81 9.87
C ASN A 609 -29.81 -14.44 11.25
N SER A 610 -28.93 -14.21 12.24
CA SER A 610 -29.05 -14.72 13.60
C SER A 610 -29.12 -13.60 14.64
N PRO A 611 -30.00 -13.71 15.66
CA PRO A 611 -30.03 -12.77 16.79
C PRO A 611 -28.90 -13.02 17.79
N THR A 612 -28.04 -14.02 17.57
CA THR A 612 -27.09 -14.47 18.60
C THR A 612 -26.02 -13.40 18.82
N THR A 613 -25.91 -12.93 20.06
CA THR A 613 -24.90 -11.97 20.49
C THR A 613 -23.84 -12.61 21.40
N VAL A 614 -22.63 -12.08 21.33
CA VAL A 614 -21.53 -12.33 22.27
C VAL A 614 -21.04 -10.95 22.70
N ASP A 615 -20.99 -10.71 24.01
CA ASP A 615 -20.62 -9.41 24.60
C ASP A 615 -21.43 -8.22 24.04
N GLY A 616 -22.72 -8.45 23.77
CA GLY A 616 -23.63 -7.43 23.26
C GLY A 616 -23.54 -7.18 21.74
N LEU A 617 -22.64 -7.86 21.04
CA LEU A 617 -22.49 -7.73 19.59
C LEU A 617 -22.97 -8.96 18.86
N ILE A 618 -23.62 -8.79 17.71
CA ILE A 618 -24.02 -9.93 16.87
C ILE A 618 -22.78 -10.73 16.47
N TYR A 619 -22.83 -12.05 16.71
CA TYR A 619 -21.68 -12.96 16.58
C TYR A 619 -21.45 -13.41 15.12
N LYS A 620 -22.48 -13.97 14.47
CA LYS A 620 -22.43 -14.43 13.07
C LYS A 620 -22.77 -13.29 12.10
N ALA A 621 -22.04 -12.19 12.20
CA ALA A 621 -22.31 -11.00 11.40
C ALA A 621 -21.21 -10.73 10.37
N LEU A 622 -21.64 -10.22 9.22
CA LEU A 622 -20.77 -9.44 8.34
C LEU A 622 -20.62 -8.05 8.97
N GLU A 623 -19.39 -7.60 9.21
CA GLU A 623 -19.10 -6.24 9.63
C GLU A 623 -18.54 -5.46 8.45
N LEU A 624 -19.06 -4.25 8.22
CA LEU A 624 -18.69 -3.40 7.09
C LEU A 624 -18.86 -1.92 7.44
N PRO A 625 -18.25 -0.99 6.69
CA PRO A 625 -18.60 0.43 6.76
C PRO A 625 -20.10 0.64 6.59
N PHE A 626 -20.64 1.70 7.19
CA PHE A 626 -22.06 2.01 7.05
C PHE A 626 -22.42 2.29 5.58
N ARG A 627 -23.53 1.71 5.13
CA ARG A 627 -24.10 1.91 3.80
C ARG A 627 -25.62 2.02 3.95
N ASP A 628 -26.26 2.78 3.07
CA ASP A 628 -27.72 2.96 3.06
C ASP A 628 -28.47 1.76 2.45
N SER A 629 -27.77 0.91 1.72
CA SER A 629 -28.35 -0.25 1.05
C SER A 629 -27.33 -1.35 0.79
N MET A 630 -27.82 -2.58 0.71
CA MET A 630 -27.02 -3.79 0.46
C MET A 630 -27.85 -4.80 -0.32
N GLY A 631 -27.51 -4.98 -1.60
CA GLY A 631 -28.09 -6.02 -2.45
C GLY A 631 -27.39 -7.37 -2.28
N GLY A 632 -28.05 -8.43 -2.73
CA GLY A 632 -27.45 -9.77 -2.78
C GLY A 632 -27.38 -10.48 -1.43
N TRP A 633 -28.03 -9.97 -0.39
CA TRP A 633 -28.02 -10.62 0.92
C TRP A 633 -28.81 -11.94 0.85
N SER A 634 -28.18 -13.04 1.24
CA SER A 634 -28.81 -14.36 1.23
C SER A 634 -29.36 -14.72 2.61
N LEU A 635 -30.67 -14.90 2.69
CA LEU A 635 -31.37 -15.43 3.87
C LEU A 635 -30.98 -16.88 4.19
N ASN A 636 -30.36 -17.56 3.22
CA ASN A 636 -29.88 -18.93 3.35
C ASN A 636 -28.41 -19.00 3.80
N ALA A 637 -27.71 -17.87 3.94
CA ALA A 637 -26.30 -17.83 4.29
C ALA A 637 -26.07 -18.36 5.71
N SER A 638 -25.78 -19.65 5.84
CA SER A 638 -25.58 -20.36 7.12
C SER A 638 -24.39 -19.82 7.91
N VAL A 639 -23.41 -19.28 7.19
CA VAL A 639 -22.27 -18.53 7.75
C VAL A 639 -22.71 -17.33 8.59
N TYR A 640 -23.81 -16.67 8.19
CA TYR A 640 -24.45 -15.58 8.92
C TYR A 640 -25.67 -16.05 9.72
N GLY A 641 -25.83 -17.37 9.91
CA GLY A 641 -26.91 -17.98 10.69
C GLY A 641 -28.22 -18.18 9.96
N GLY A 642 -28.23 -18.05 8.62
CA GLY A 642 -29.38 -18.37 7.78
C GLY A 642 -29.53 -19.88 7.54
N ASP A 643 -30.61 -20.25 6.85
CA ASP A 643 -30.89 -21.64 6.46
C ASP A 643 -31.77 -21.69 5.21
N GLY A 644 -31.77 -22.82 4.50
CA GLY A 644 -32.49 -22.99 3.23
C GLY A 644 -33.98 -23.31 3.34
N ALA A 645 -34.57 -23.34 4.54
CA ALA A 645 -36.00 -23.61 4.69
C ALA A 645 -36.83 -22.40 4.25
N THR A 646 -38.02 -22.66 3.72
CA THR A 646 -39.05 -21.62 3.53
C THR A 646 -39.66 -21.22 4.87
N GLY A 647 -40.41 -20.12 4.89
CA GLY A 647 -41.03 -19.56 6.09
C GLY A 647 -40.50 -18.18 6.45
N THR A 648 -40.87 -17.70 7.63
CA THR A 648 -40.46 -16.38 8.12
C THR A 648 -38.95 -16.33 8.36
N LYS A 649 -38.27 -15.42 7.66
CA LYS A 649 -36.86 -15.11 7.82
C LYS A 649 -36.70 -13.76 8.51
N ARG A 650 -35.61 -13.58 9.26
CA ARG A 650 -35.25 -12.33 9.94
C ARG A 650 -33.82 -11.94 9.63
N VAL A 651 -33.63 -10.64 9.42
CA VAL A 651 -32.31 -10.02 9.32
C VAL A 651 -32.12 -9.11 10.52
N TYR A 652 -30.97 -9.22 11.17
CA TYR A 652 -30.58 -8.48 12.36
C TYR A 652 -29.42 -7.55 12.03
N VAL A 653 -29.50 -6.32 12.54
CA VAL A 653 -28.53 -5.27 12.28
C VAL A 653 -28.13 -4.56 13.56
N GLN A 654 -26.85 -4.17 13.65
CA GLN A 654 -26.39 -3.16 14.60
C GLN A 654 -25.58 -2.10 13.88
N PHE A 655 -25.65 -0.87 14.36
CA PHE A 655 -24.91 0.27 13.84
C PHE A 655 -23.89 0.73 14.87
N ARG A 656 -22.70 1.15 14.42
CA ARG A 656 -21.62 1.68 15.26
C ARG A 656 -21.28 3.09 14.85
N ASP A 657 -21.13 3.99 15.81
CA ASP A 657 -20.63 5.33 15.57
C ASP A 657 -19.09 5.40 15.53
N ARG A 658 -18.50 6.61 15.44
CA ARG A 658 -17.04 6.79 15.48
C ARG A 658 -16.44 6.80 16.89
N ALA A 659 -17.25 7.00 17.93
CA ALA A 659 -16.81 6.84 19.33
C ALA A 659 -16.73 5.37 19.77
N GLY A 660 -17.33 4.49 18.97
CA GLY A 660 -17.32 3.05 19.10
C GLY A 660 -18.57 2.47 19.75
N ASN A 661 -19.62 3.26 20.00
CA ASN A 661 -20.86 2.77 20.59
C ASN A 661 -21.67 1.99 19.56
N TRP A 662 -22.20 0.84 19.98
CA TRP A 662 -23.06 0.00 19.16
C TRP A 662 -24.52 0.19 19.55
N SER A 663 -25.39 0.30 18.56
CA SER A 663 -26.84 0.29 18.76
C SER A 663 -27.32 -1.04 19.36
N ASP A 664 -28.53 -1.03 19.91
CA ASP A 664 -29.29 -2.26 20.13
C ASP A 664 -29.44 -3.05 18.82
N VAL A 665 -29.71 -4.34 18.94
CA VAL A 665 -30.01 -5.20 17.79
C VAL A 665 -31.38 -4.82 17.22
N ILE A 666 -31.38 -4.37 15.97
CA ILE A 666 -32.57 -4.03 15.20
C ILE A 666 -32.85 -5.16 14.22
N SER A 667 -34.11 -5.38 13.83
CA SER A 667 -34.42 -6.44 12.88
C SER A 667 -35.68 -6.18 12.08
N ASP A 668 -35.71 -6.74 10.88
CA ASP A 668 -36.91 -6.86 10.05
C ASP A 668 -37.12 -8.32 9.62
N SER A 669 -38.32 -8.65 9.15
CA SER A 669 -38.72 -10.01 8.76
C SER A 669 -39.46 -10.06 7.44
N ILE A 670 -39.25 -11.14 6.69
CA ILE A 670 -39.95 -11.42 5.44
C ILE A 670 -40.34 -12.90 5.36
N GLU A 671 -41.45 -13.22 4.71
CA GLU A 671 -41.86 -14.62 4.47
C GLU A 671 -41.24 -15.15 3.16
N LEU A 672 -40.33 -16.12 3.26
CA LEU A 672 -39.74 -16.80 2.10
C LEU A 672 -40.67 -17.93 1.64
N THR A 673 -41.38 -17.74 0.52
CA THR A 673 -42.41 -18.72 0.09
C THR A 673 -41.84 -19.91 -0.69
N GLY A 674 -40.62 -19.79 -1.21
CA GLY A 674 -40.08 -20.70 -2.23
C GLY A 674 -40.70 -20.40 -3.59
N GLY A 675 -39.86 -20.28 -4.62
CA GLY A 675 -40.26 -20.08 -6.02
C GLY A 675 -40.66 -21.37 -6.73
#